data_AF-A0A0A6P5Z8-F1
#
_entry.id   AF-A0A0A6P5Z8-F1
#
_cell.length_a   1.000
_cell.length_b   1.000
_cell.length_c   1.000
_cell.angle_alpha   90.00
_cell.angle_beta   90.00
_cell.angle_gamma   90.00
#
_symmetry.space_group_name_H-M   'P 1'
#
loop_
_entity.id
_entity.type
_entity.pdbx_description
1 polymer ?
#
loop_
_entity_poly.entity_id
_entity_poly.type
_entity_poly.pdbx_seq_one_letter_code
_entity_poly.pdbx_strand_id
1 'polypeptide(L)'
;MLNITIKIICIILYLSIVPSQAELRLVDENSQSLILELTIPEYVISEKHLSGTIHIPGYTQGKSQLPVRGTLIAVPEASEIQLEILDSEIEFLSGILLPPEQSELPTSPVKIGLIGHIREQRVAQIQFFPVLHNPVQQTVKLYKKLRVKVSFSKQTRSGKVVEDSPEFDTMLNSLLINDATSGRLLRTSTRTTRDSNCEPLPPAIKLSIDKTGVYALSHADFLALGLDLSLLNANQVSQIQMSHQGHPVSIFIAGEDDGVFDQGDILFFYAQAAKEPYTRNNIYWLSLNPDGGKRLNFKDGTPNPSYPPLSEFTQTVHVETNSRYWSRMPDSINRDRLFWEKLDPGNSLEMPITLQHLAQTSKNATLRVMLQGKTDDRVTSPNHHTKILLNGVEIHDAQWSGQQIFLQEVSIPQAKLLEGKNTVTLLSVGDTGAIVDVLYVNWLEIDYTATMTAVEDHLTFKLTGVEQYNLTVNGFTHSSLLVLDVTNPFNIVPLLGATGTQIQYADQLDGNKTYYAFSLTEKHLLKPAAMSLDLPTTRLQSPCNQADYFIIYHDSFDTKALENLIAARGKKVMAVQVSDIYDEFNHGLPDPQAIKDFLTYAYENYIQPRPVYVLLVGDANQDTLNELGNGINYVPTHTFHTVLMGETASDNWFVSVHGDDPFPDMFLGRIPVKTQAELDAVVKKLIRYPKVPLDGWEQNVLFVADDIAEFEKLSDSLIEKYLANYSPTRIYLSTEDETMVRQKIRQAINAGAVLTNYTGHGSVNLWAGEIIFNFEDVALLNNPDKLTFVVALNCQNGWFSYYEDFHGTSDSLAEAFLKADGKGAIGMFAPSGLGYTFEHEVLANELFKRLFQDKETEIGSLTTASKIAAVTNYGISTDNLKMFTLFGEPSLRLRLE
;
A
#
# COMPACT_ATOMS: atom_id res chain seq x y z
N MET A 1 60.81 64.49 -16.95
CA MET A 1 60.57 65.40 -15.81
C MET A 1 59.87 64.56 -14.76
N LEU A 2 60.58 64.36 -13.63
CA LEU A 2 60.19 64.00 -12.23
C LEU A 2 58.93 63.15 -11.96
N ASN A 3 58.85 62.17 -11.05
CA ASN A 3 59.72 61.43 -10.09
C ASN A 3 58.81 60.30 -9.50
N ILE A 4 59.07 59.00 -9.70
CA ILE A 4 59.61 57.95 -8.78
C ILE A 4 59.04 57.88 -7.32
N THR A 5 58.69 56.63 -6.91
CA THR A 5 58.58 55.98 -5.55
C THR A 5 57.30 56.21 -4.71
N ILE A 6 56.63 55.27 -4.00
CA ILE A 6 57.00 54.08 -3.17
C ILE A 6 55.78 53.12 -2.96
N LYS A 7 56.04 51.81 -2.82
CA LYS A 7 55.14 50.75 -2.28
C LYS A 7 54.86 50.91 -0.78
N ILE A 8 53.65 50.64 -0.27
CA ILE A 8 53.37 49.98 1.04
C ILE A 8 51.92 49.42 1.07
N ILE A 9 51.85 48.09 1.20
CA ILE A 9 50.91 47.23 1.96
C ILE A 9 49.56 47.83 2.39
N CYS A 10 48.46 47.24 1.88
CA CYS A 10 47.25 46.99 2.67
C CYS A 10 46.67 45.64 2.26
N ILE A 11 46.92 44.63 3.09
CA ILE A 11 46.17 43.38 3.16
C ILE A 11 44.76 43.77 3.63
N ILE A 12 43.78 43.71 2.72
CA ILE A 12 42.37 43.67 3.11
C ILE A 12 41.99 42.20 3.11
N LEU A 13 41.77 41.68 4.33
CA LEU A 13 41.07 40.42 4.56
C LEU A 13 39.80 40.42 3.70
N TYR A 14 39.72 39.52 2.72
CA TYR A 14 38.43 38.97 2.33
C TYR A 14 37.95 38.11 3.49
N LEU A 15 37.26 38.74 4.44
CA LEU A 15 36.33 38.02 5.30
C LEU A 15 35.28 37.44 4.37
N SER A 16 35.26 36.12 4.28
CA SER A 16 34.18 35.32 3.72
C SER A 16 32.90 35.74 4.42
N ILE A 17 32.14 36.67 3.83
CA ILE A 17 30.75 36.89 4.22
C ILE A 17 30.01 35.66 3.69
N VAL A 18 29.95 34.62 4.51
CA VAL A 18 28.97 33.56 4.35
C VAL A 18 27.61 34.28 4.35
N PRO A 19 26.78 34.18 3.30
CA PRO A 19 25.45 34.77 3.35
C PRO A 19 24.75 34.20 4.59
N SER A 20 24.29 35.07 5.49
CA SER A 20 23.56 34.62 6.69
C SER A 20 22.37 33.80 6.20
N GLN A 21 22.28 32.53 6.56
CA GLN A 21 21.07 31.75 6.30
C GLN A 21 19.97 32.19 7.28
N ALA A 22 18.72 31.90 6.93
CA ALA A 22 17.62 32.06 7.88
C ALA A 22 17.90 31.23 9.14
N GLU A 23 17.93 31.89 10.28
CA GLU A 23 18.21 31.26 11.57
C GLU A 23 16.88 31.04 12.29
N LEU A 24 16.41 29.80 12.30
CA LEU A 24 15.38 29.36 13.23
C LEU A 24 16.08 28.77 14.45
N ARG A 25 15.84 29.35 15.63
CA ARG A 25 16.51 28.94 16.86
C ARG A 25 15.57 28.87 18.05
N LEU A 26 15.91 27.99 18.99
CA LEU A 26 15.34 27.96 20.32
C LEU A 26 16.04 29.05 21.17
N VAL A 27 15.28 30.06 21.60
CA VAL A 27 15.79 31.20 22.38
C VAL A 27 15.67 30.97 23.87
N ASP A 28 14.57 30.36 24.29
CA ASP A 28 14.29 30.05 25.70
C ASP A 28 13.44 28.79 25.79
N GLU A 29 13.60 28.06 26.89
CA GLU A 29 12.87 26.83 27.15
C GLU A 29 12.61 26.67 28.66
N ASN A 30 11.38 26.30 29.00
CA ASN A 30 11.03 25.84 30.33
C ASN A 30 10.04 24.67 30.28
N SER A 31 9.58 24.23 31.45
CA SER A 31 8.69 23.07 31.59
C SER A 31 7.28 23.24 30.99
N GLN A 32 6.88 24.45 30.60
CA GLN A 32 5.54 24.74 30.06
C GLN A 32 5.57 25.50 28.73
N SER A 33 6.75 25.91 28.24
CA SER A 33 6.84 26.68 27.00
C SER A 33 8.22 26.65 26.37
N LEU A 34 8.23 26.97 25.07
CA LEU A 34 9.39 27.24 24.23
C LEU A 34 9.27 28.67 23.69
N ILE A 35 10.38 29.35 23.46
CA ILE A 35 10.41 30.55 22.62
C ILE A 35 11.26 30.24 21.40
N LEU A 36 10.62 30.25 20.23
CA LEU A 36 11.27 30.10 18.93
C LEU A 36 11.44 31.47 18.30
N GLU A 37 12.60 31.71 17.71
CA GLU A 37 12.85 32.92 16.93
C GLU A 37 13.23 32.55 15.49
N LEU A 38 12.50 33.13 14.55
CA LEU A 38 12.82 33.12 13.14
C LEU A 38 13.47 34.45 12.78
N THR A 39 14.62 34.41 12.12
CA THR A 39 15.22 35.57 11.45
C THR A 39 15.43 35.21 9.98
N ILE A 40 14.92 36.04 9.06
CA ILE A 40 15.17 35.87 7.63
C ILE A 40 16.37 36.74 7.19
N PRO A 41 17.20 36.25 6.26
CA PRO A 41 18.29 37.03 5.73
C PRO A 41 17.81 38.01 4.64
N GLU A 42 18.74 38.70 4.01
CA GLU A 42 18.46 39.51 2.82
C GLU A 42 17.75 38.66 1.76
N TYR A 43 16.65 39.21 1.23
CA TYR A 43 15.75 38.54 0.29
C TYR A 43 15.82 39.20 -1.08
N VAL A 44 15.46 38.45 -2.12
CA VAL A 44 15.44 38.95 -3.50
C VAL A 44 14.01 38.88 -4.04
N ILE A 45 13.55 39.98 -4.63
CA ILE A 45 12.29 40.03 -5.38
C ILE A 45 12.65 39.96 -6.87
N SER A 46 12.27 38.88 -7.55
CA SER A 46 12.42 38.80 -8.99
C SER A 46 11.13 39.22 -9.67
N GLU A 47 11.16 40.29 -10.47
CA GLU A 47 10.08 40.67 -11.36
C GLU A 47 10.19 39.88 -12.67
N LYS A 48 9.26 38.95 -12.92
CA LYS A 48 9.09 38.34 -14.25
C LYS A 48 7.67 38.63 -14.71
N HIS A 49 7.55 39.56 -15.66
CA HIS A 49 6.31 39.87 -16.42
C HIS A 49 5.03 39.90 -15.58
N LEU A 50 4.68 41.05 -15.00
CA LEU A 50 3.42 41.31 -14.27
C LEU A 50 3.14 40.40 -13.04
N SER A 51 4.10 39.57 -12.63
CA SER A 51 4.07 38.73 -11.42
C SER A 51 5.45 38.70 -10.74
N GLY A 52 5.49 38.79 -9.41
CA GLY A 52 6.72 38.77 -8.62
C GLY A 52 6.92 37.44 -7.88
N THR A 53 8.16 37.04 -7.62
CA THR A 53 8.48 35.93 -6.70
C THR A 53 9.44 36.44 -5.63
N ILE A 54 9.18 36.10 -4.37
CA ILE A 54 10.07 36.43 -3.25
C ILE A 54 10.91 35.20 -2.94
N HIS A 55 12.21 35.32 -3.15
CA HIS A 55 13.18 34.29 -2.80
C HIS A 55 13.88 34.66 -1.48
N ILE A 56 13.77 33.78 -0.49
CA ILE A 56 14.47 33.91 0.80
C ILE A 56 15.41 32.70 0.93
N PRO A 57 16.74 32.92 1.03
CA PRO A 57 17.69 31.84 1.24
C PRO A 57 17.33 30.95 2.45
N GLY A 58 17.31 29.63 2.24
CA GLY A 58 16.96 28.64 3.28
C GLY A 58 15.47 28.34 3.43
N TYR A 59 14.62 28.93 2.58
CA TYR A 59 13.18 28.66 2.48
C TYR A 59 12.84 27.92 1.19
N THR A 60 11.79 27.13 1.26
CA THR A 60 11.13 26.50 0.11
C THR A 60 9.87 27.25 -0.25
N GLN A 61 9.52 27.22 -1.53
CA GLN A 61 8.18 27.61 -1.96
C GLN A 61 7.21 26.50 -1.56
N GLY A 62 6.27 26.81 -0.67
CA GLY A 62 5.20 25.87 -0.30
C GLY A 62 4.12 25.74 -1.39
N LYS A 63 3.02 25.03 -1.09
CA LYS A 63 1.87 24.88 -2.01
C LYS A 63 1.32 26.23 -2.53
N SER A 64 1.38 27.29 -1.72
CA SER A 64 0.98 28.65 -2.12
C SER A 64 2.08 29.45 -2.83
N GLN A 65 3.18 28.81 -3.23
CA GLN A 65 4.42 29.41 -3.77
C GLN A 65 5.08 30.46 -2.85
N LEU A 66 4.69 30.49 -1.57
CA LEU A 66 5.26 31.38 -0.57
C LEU A 66 6.36 30.65 0.23
N PRO A 67 7.43 31.37 0.62
CA PRO A 67 8.46 30.84 1.51
C PRO A 67 7.87 30.24 2.80
N VAL A 68 8.23 29.00 3.11
CA VAL A 68 7.91 28.33 4.37
C VAL A 68 9.16 27.76 5.04
N ARG A 69 9.20 27.81 6.37
CA ARG A 69 10.21 27.15 7.20
C ARG A 69 9.53 26.56 8.42
N GLY A 70 9.91 25.37 8.83
CA GLY A 70 9.39 24.73 10.03
C GLY A 70 10.48 24.17 10.93
N THR A 71 10.03 23.64 12.06
CA THR A 71 10.82 22.79 12.94
C THR A 71 9.92 21.80 13.64
N LEU A 72 10.45 20.63 13.97
CA LEU A 72 9.79 19.67 14.84
C LEU A 72 10.17 19.96 16.30
N ILE A 73 9.19 19.87 17.21
CA ILE A 73 9.38 20.03 18.66
C ILE A 73 8.83 18.81 19.40
N ALA A 74 9.45 18.48 20.53
CA ALA A 74 8.89 17.57 21.53
C ALA A 74 7.75 18.27 22.29
N VAL A 75 6.61 17.60 22.38
CA VAL A 75 5.38 18.13 23.00
C VAL A 75 4.93 17.23 24.14
N PRO A 76 4.55 17.77 25.31
CA PRO A 76 4.05 16.94 26.41
C PRO A 76 2.84 16.11 26.02
N GLU A 77 2.78 14.89 26.55
CA GLU A 77 1.64 14.00 26.33
C GLU A 77 0.32 14.68 26.76
N ALA A 78 -0.75 14.48 25.98
CA ALA A 78 -2.08 15.05 26.21
C ALA A 78 -2.17 16.60 26.38
N SER A 79 -1.10 17.36 26.10
CA SER A 79 -1.12 18.83 26.17
C SER A 79 -1.70 19.47 24.91
N GLU A 80 -2.46 20.56 25.07
CA GLU A 80 -2.81 21.43 23.93
C GLU A 80 -1.65 22.40 23.68
N ILE A 81 -1.37 22.66 22.40
CA ILE A 81 -0.32 23.57 21.96
C ILE A 81 -0.96 24.93 21.66
N GLN A 82 -0.42 26.00 22.25
CA GLN A 82 -0.85 27.37 21.99
C GLN A 82 0.31 28.19 21.45
N LEU A 83 0.06 28.98 20.41
CA LEU A 83 1.03 29.88 19.80
C LEU A 83 0.72 31.32 20.16
N GLU A 84 1.73 32.04 20.64
CA GLU A 84 1.66 33.47 20.94
C GLU A 84 2.83 34.18 20.26
N ILE A 85 2.54 35.17 19.41
CA ILE A 85 3.57 36.04 18.82
C ILE A 85 3.97 37.05 19.89
N LEU A 86 5.22 36.95 20.37
CA LEU A 86 5.74 37.84 21.41
C LEU A 86 6.22 39.17 20.83
N ASP A 87 6.90 39.11 19.68
CA ASP A 87 7.46 40.26 18.99
C ASP A 87 7.72 39.94 17.52
N SER A 88 7.68 40.96 16.66
CA SER A 88 7.95 40.82 15.23
C SER A 88 8.51 42.10 14.61
N GLU A 89 9.50 41.95 13.76
CA GLU A 89 9.98 43.01 12.86
C GLU A 89 9.38 42.79 11.47
N ILE A 90 8.64 43.78 10.95
CA ILE A 90 7.84 43.65 9.73
C ILE A 90 8.22 44.73 8.71
N GLU A 91 8.35 44.33 7.46
CA GLU A 91 8.38 45.21 6.29
C GLU A 91 7.10 45.07 5.47
N PHE A 92 6.58 46.20 4.97
CA PHE A 92 5.42 46.24 4.09
C PHE A 92 5.85 46.62 2.69
N LEU A 93 5.51 45.79 1.72
CA LEU A 93 5.75 46.03 0.31
C LEU A 93 4.40 46.25 -0.39
N SER A 94 4.34 47.24 -1.27
CA SER A 94 3.13 47.63 -1.99
C SER A 94 3.34 47.50 -3.50
N GLY A 95 2.25 47.24 -4.24
CA GLY A 95 2.31 47.06 -5.70
C GLY A 95 2.88 45.72 -6.13
N ILE A 96 2.94 44.73 -5.22
CA ILE A 96 3.43 43.39 -5.51
C ILE A 96 2.23 42.45 -5.68
N LEU A 97 2.11 41.89 -6.88
CA LEU A 97 1.24 40.78 -7.17
C LEU A 97 2.09 39.52 -7.26
N LEU A 98 2.08 38.70 -6.21
CA LEU A 98 2.61 37.35 -6.28
C LEU A 98 1.61 36.50 -7.09
N PRO A 99 2.08 35.58 -7.96
CA PRO A 99 1.20 34.77 -8.81
C PRO A 99 0.15 34.02 -7.97
N PRO A 100 -1.13 33.98 -8.40
CA PRO A 100 -2.16 33.18 -7.72
C PRO A 100 -2.21 31.74 -8.29
N GLU A 101 -2.78 30.76 -7.56
CA GLU A 101 -4.04 30.07 -7.98
C GLU A 101 -4.50 28.77 -7.27
N GLN A 102 -3.75 28.06 -6.40
CA GLN A 102 -4.24 26.71 -5.98
C GLN A 102 -4.26 26.34 -4.48
N SER A 103 -3.99 27.27 -3.55
CA SER A 103 -4.17 26.97 -2.12
C SER A 103 -4.51 28.18 -1.28
N GLU A 104 -5.17 27.94 -0.14
CA GLU A 104 -5.38 28.93 0.91
C GLU A 104 -4.06 29.62 1.26
N LEU A 105 -3.99 30.94 1.07
CA LEU A 105 -2.86 31.74 1.50
C LEU A 105 -2.81 31.71 3.05
N PRO A 106 -1.61 31.63 3.64
CA PRO A 106 -1.48 31.70 5.10
C PRO A 106 -2.06 33.01 5.61
N THR A 107 -2.93 32.94 6.61
CA THR A 107 -3.53 34.11 7.27
C THR A 107 -2.74 34.54 8.51
N SER A 108 -1.84 33.68 9.00
CA SER A 108 -0.97 33.88 10.16
C SER A 108 0.49 33.60 9.77
N PRO A 109 1.47 34.35 10.30
CA PRO A 109 2.89 34.11 10.01
C PRO A 109 3.46 32.89 10.73
N VAL A 110 2.67 32.26 11.60
CA VAL A 110 3.02 31.01 12.26
C VAL A 110 1.77 30.14 12.43
N LYS A 111 1.90 28.81 12.27
CA LYS A 111 0.84 27.85 12.59
C LYS A 111 1.42 26.53 13.09
N ILE A 112 0.58 25.72 13.72
CA ILE A 112 0.89 24.33 14.05
C ILE A 112 0.63 23.50 12.79
N GLY A 113 1.64 22.75 12.35
CA GLY A 113 1.57 21.82 11.22
C GLY A 113 1.20 20.41 11.69
N LEU A 114 1.92 19.40 11.19
CA LEU A 114 1.72 18.01 11.60
C LEU A 114 1.89 17.83 13.11
N ILE A 115 1.01 17.05 13.72
CA ILE A 115 1.11 16.56 15.10
C ILE A 115 1.04 15.05 15.01
N GLY A 116 1.87 14.36 15.77
CA GLY A 116 1.91 12.90 15.74
C GLY A 116 2.85 12.33 16.77
N HIS A 117 3.24 11.08 16.60
CA HIS A 117 4.23 10.42 17.45
C HIS A 117 5.38 9.86 16.64
N ILE A 118 6.58 9.93 17.22
CA ILE A 118 7.71 9.13 16.77
C ILE A 118 8.09 8.26 17.97
N ARG A 119 7.71 7.00 17.89
CA ARG A 119 7.68 6.07 19.01
C ARG A 119 6.91 6.65 20.20
N GLU A 120 7.51 6.65 21.39
CA GLU A 120 6.91 7.18 22.62
C GLU A 120 6.98 8.72 22.70
N GLN A 121 7.53 9.41 21.70
CA GLN A 121 7.68 10.85 21.70
C GLN A 121 6.56 11.51 20.88
N ARG A 122 5.63 12.19 21.56
CA ARG A 122 4.70 13.10 20.89
C ARG A 122 5.43 14.30 20.31
N VAL A 123 5.17 14.61 19.05
CA VAL A 123 5.84 15.68 18.30
C VAL A 123 4.83 16.62 17.65
N ALA A 124 5.25 17.87 17.45
CA ALA A 124 4.50 18.80 16.63
C ALA A 124 5.42 19.65 15.75
N GLN A 125 4.97 19.93 14.54
CA GLN A 125 5.62 20.83 13.62
C GLN A 125 5.15 22.26 13.90
N ILE A 126 6.08 23.19 14.08
CA ILE A 126 5.77 24.63 14.07
C ILE A 126 6.22 25.19 12.73
N GLN A 127 5.29 25.75 11.95
CA GLN A 127 5.54 26.29 10.62
C GLN A 127 5.49 27.82 10.65
N PHE A 128 6.47 28.44 10.01
CA PHE A 128 6.64 29.88 9.86
C PHE A 128 6.46 30.28 8.40
N PHE A 129 5.63 31.31 8.19
CA PHE A 129 5.34 31.94 6.90
C PHE A 129 5.83 33.39 6.97
N PRO A 130 7.10 33.67 6.65
CA PRO A 130 7.64 35.02 6.71
C PRO A 130 6.98 35.96 5.69
N VAL A 131 6.32 35.43 4.66
CA VAL A 131 5.63 36.21 3.63
C VAL A 131 4.13 35.98 3.74
N LEU A 132 3.35 37.03 4.00
CA LEU A 132 1.90 37.02 3.85
C LEU A 132 1.51 37.96 2.71
N HIS A 133 0.67 37.49 1.78
CA HIS A 133 0.26 38.24 0.60
C HIS A 133 -1.24 38.54 0.62
N ASN A 134 -1.60 39.79 0.35
CA ASN A 134 -2.97 40.18 0.06
C ASN A 134 -3.10 40.50 -1.44
N PRO A 135 -3.64 39.60 -2.27
CA PRO A 135 -3.74 39.81 -3.71
C PRO A 135 -4.71 40.92 -4.08
N VAL A 136 -5.75 41.18 -3.27
CA VAL A 136 -6.75 42.25 -3.51
C VAL A 136 -6.12 43.63 -3.32
N GLN A 137 -5.31 43.79 -2.28
CA GLN A 137 -4.63 45.05 -1.97
C GLN A 137 -3.26 45.18 -2.65
N GLN A 138 -2.77 44.11 -3.28
CA GLN A 138 -1.42 44.02 -3.86
C GLN A 138 -0.33 44.39 -2.83
N THR A 139 -0.51 43.92 -1.60
CA THR A 139 0.44 44.16 -0.50
C THR A 139 1.06 42.85 -0.03
N VAL A 140 2.35 42.90 0.30
CA VAL A 140 3.07 41.83 0.96
C VAL A 140 3.51 42.32 2.33
N LYS A 141 3.24 41.51 3.35
CA LYS A 141 3.76 41.66 4.71
C LYS A 141 4.89 40.67 4.91
N LEU A 142 6.11 41.17 5.09
CA LEU A 142 7.32 40.39 5.26
C LEU A 142 7.81 40.46 6.71
N TYR A 143 7.92 39.32 7.38
CA TYR A 143 8.44 39.23 8.75
C TYR A 143 9.95 39.00 8.71
N LYS A 144 10.72 40.06 8.94
CA LYS A 144 12.19 40.01 9.04
C LYS A 144 12.65 39.20 10.24
N LYS A 145 11.91 39.35 11.33
CA LYS A 145 12.13 38.66 12.59
C LYS A 145 10.79 38.33 13.23
N LEU A 146 10.67 37.15 13.81
CA LEU A 146 9.44 36.70 14.47
C LEU A 146 9.77 35.84 15.68
N ARG A 147 9.36 36.28 16.87
CA ARG A 147 9.45 35.51 18.12
C ARG A 147 8.09 34.93 18.47
N VAL A 148 8.04 33.61 18.60
CA VAL A 148 6.81 32.87 18.92
C VAL A 148 7.04 32.06 20.18
N LYS A 149 6.19 32.29 21.17
CA LYS A 149 6.08 31.41 22.33
C LYS A 149 5.14 30.26 22.00
N VAL A 150 5.62 29.05 22.20
CA VAL A 150 4.83 27.82 22.12
C VAL A 150 4.55 27.38 23.56
N SER A 151 3.30 27.38 23.99
CA SER A 151 2.90 27.02 25.36
C SER A 151 2.14 25.69 25.38
N PHE A 152 2.31 24.92 26.45
CA PHE A 152 1.64 23.63 26.66
C PHE A 152 0.64 23.73 27.81
N SER A 153 -0.62 23.35 27.57
CA SER A 153 -1.66 23.42 28.59
C SER A 153 -1.60 22.24 29.57
N LYS A 154 -2.05 22.47 30.82
CA LYS A 154 -2.45 21.48 31.85
C LYS A 154 -1.41 20.45 32.35
N GLN A 155 -0.27 20.25 31.69
CA GLN A 155 0.81 19.37 32.14
C GLN A 155 2.17 20.05 32.06
N THR A 156 3.07 19.66 32.98
CA THR A 156 4.48 20.08 32.93
C THR A 156 5.28 19.04 32.17
N ARG A 157 6.38 19.46 31.55
CA ARG A 157 7.38 18.59 30.92
C ARG A 157 8.13 17.67 31.90
N SER A 158 7.50 17.15 32.96
CA SER A 158 8.14 16.23 33.91
C SER A 158 7.60 14.81 33.74
N GLY A 159 8.42 13.92 33.16
CA GLY A 159 8.12 12.51 32.95
C GLY A 159 9.37 11.64 33.17
N LYS A 160 9.19 10.34 33.42
CA LYS A 160 10.32 9.39 33.51
C LYS A 160 10.88 9.15 32.11
N VAL A 161 12.20 9.14 31.99
CA VAL A 161 12.90 8.68 30.79
C VAL A 161 12.63 7.18 30.62
N VAL A 162 12.01 6.79 29.50
CA VAL A 162 11.91 5.40 29.07
C VAL A 162 12.84 5.25 27.88
N GLU A 163 14.06 4.75 28.07
CA GLU A 163 14.91 4.35 26.93
C GLU A 163 14.23 3.16 26.24
N ASP A 164 13.89 3.33 24.96
CA ASP A 164 13.18 2.33 24.15
C ASP A 164 14.07 1.81 23.00
N SER A 165 14.69 2.71 22.24
CA SER A 165 15.69 2.37 21.21
C SER A 165 16.80 3.44 21.13
N PRO A 166 18.09 3.08 21.28
CA PRO A 166 19.20 4.01 21.10
C PRO A 166 19.27 4.64 19.71
N GLU A 167 18.82 3.92 18.68
CA GLU A 167 18.85 4.39 17.30
C GLU A 167 17.81 5.49 17.07
N PHE A 168 16.58 5.32 17.58
CA PHE A 168 15.57 6.38 17.57
C PHE A 168 15.92 7.55 18.49
N ASP A 169 16.55 7.29 19.64
CA ASP A 169 17.07 8.36 20.50
C ASP A 169 18.06 9.23 19.72
N THR A 170 19.00 8.62 18.99
CA THR A 170 19.98 9.35 18.15
C THR A 170 19.28 10.15 17.05
N MET A 171 18.32 9.54 16.37
CA MET A 171 17.55 10.21 15.32
C MET A 171 16.76 11.40 15.87
N LEU A 172 16.03 11.24 16.98
CA LEU A 172 15.22 12.30 17.59
C LEU A 172 16.06 13.49 18.03
N ASN A 173 17.25 13.26 18.60
CA ASN A 173 18.19 14.32 18.96
C ASN A 173 18.59 15.19 17.75
N SER A 174 18.60 14.61 16.54
CA SER A 174 18.90 15.34 15.30
C SER A 174 17.69 16.02 14.66
N LEU A 175 16.48 15.58 14.98
CA LEU A 175 15.22 16.07 14.37
C LEU A 175 14.56 17.17 15.19
N LEU A 176 14.65 17.09 16.51
CA LEU A 176 13.92 17.94 17.45
C LEU A 176 14.79 19.09 17.92
N ILE A 177 14.33 20.33 17.70
CA ILE A 177 15.08 21.53 18.09
C ILE A 177 15.22 21.70 19.61
N ASN A 178 14.39 21.02 20.40
CA ASN A 178 14.34 21.14 21.86
C ASN A 178 14.64 19.84 22.62
N ASP A 179 15.24 18.84 21.96
CA ASP A 179 15.61 17.57 22.62
C ASP A 179 16.95 17.69 23.39
N ALA A 180 17.93 18.42 22.82
CA ALA A 180 19.27 18.59 23.41
C ALA A 180 19.31 19.35 24.76
N THR A 181 18.28 20.13 25.08
CA THR A 181 18.21 21.01 26.27
C THR A 181 17.26 20.50 27.34
N SER A 182 16.35 19.59 27.02
CA SER A 182 15.35 19.04 27.93
C SER A 182 15.47 17.52 28.02
N GLY A 183 16.60 17.04 28.56
CA GLY A 183 16.98 15.62 28.61
C GLY A 183 15.80 14.65 28.73
N ARG A 184 15.38 14.10 27.57
CA ARG A 184 14.46 12.97 27.42
C ARG A 184 13.15 13.08 28.21
N LEU A 185 12.57 14.26 28.28
CA LEU A 185 11.30 14.46 28.94
C LEU A 185 10.17 14.12 27.97
N LEU A 186 9.12 13.46 28.48
CA LEU A 186 7.77 13.26 27.89
C LEU A 186 7.40 11.85 27.41
N ARG A 187 8.12 10.79 27.80
CA ARG A 187 7.67 9.41 27.56
C ARG A 187 6.78 8.94 28.71
N THR A 188 5.46 8.93 28.51
CA THR A 188 4.56 8.19 29.41
C THR A 188 4.26 6.83 28.81
N SER A 189 4.86 5.78 29.36
CA SER A 189 4.39 4.41 29.11
C SER A 189 2.96 4.30 29.65
N THR A 190 1.97 4.38 28.77
CA THR A 190 0.54 4.18 29.10
C THR A 190 0.17 2.71 29.31
N ARG A 191 1.15 1.80 29.25
CA ARG A 191 0.85 0.39 29.03
C ARG A 191 0.53 -0.38 30.30
N THR A 192 -0.60 -1.07 30.22
CA THR A 192 -1.23 -1.90 31.24
C THR A 192 -0.41 -3.16 31.55
N THR A 193 -0.70 -3.72 32.72
CA THR A 193 -0.15 -4.97 33.25
C THR A 193 -0.10 -6.07 32.19
N ARG A 194 1.11 -6.62 31.98
CA ARG A 194 1.37 -7.71 31.03
C ARG A 194 0.59 -8.96 31.46
N ASP A 195 -0.20 -9.50 30.55
CA ASP A 195 -0.61 -10.89 30.66
C ASP A 195 0.65 -11.75 30.52
N SER A 196 0.89 -12.61 31.51
CA SER A 196 2.01 -13.56 31.50
C SER A 196 1.63 -14.91 30.91
N ASN A 197 0.39 -15.04 30.44
CA ASN A 197 -0.09 -16.27 29.83
C ASN A 197 0.46 -16.41 28.41
N CYS A 198 1.53 -17.17 28.26
CA CYS A 198 2.15 -17.49 26.98
C CYS A 198 1.64 -18.85 26.43
N GLU A 199 0.43 -19.29 26.82
CA GLU A 199 -0.07 -20.59 26.37
C GLU A 199 -0.25 -20.61 24.84
N PRO A 200 0.23 -21.67 24.16
CA PRO A 200 0.10 -21.78 22.72
C PRO A 200 -1.38 -21.95 22.35
N LEU A 201 -1.82 -21.31 21.25
CA LEU A 201 -3.08 -21.70 20.63
C LEU A 201 -3.02 -23.18 20.24
N PRO A 202 -4.12 -23.94 20.38
CA PRO A 202 -4.17 -25.32 19.96
C PRO A 202 -3.88 -25.42 18.45
N PRO A 203 -3.24 -26.51 17.99
CA PRO A 203 -3.11 -26.79 16.55
C PRO A 203 -4.47 -26.72 15.84
N ALA A 204 -4.44 -26.27 14.60
CA ALA A 204 -5.61 -26.24 13.74
C ALA A 204 -5.27 -26.75 12.34
N ILE A 205 -6.26 -27.25 11.61
CA ILE A 205 -6.13 -27.59 10.20
C ILE A 205 -6.69 -26.41 9.40
N LYS A 206 -5.88 -25.89 8.49
CA LYS A 206 -6.22 -24.82 7.56
C LYS A 206 -6.78 -25.44 6.28
N LEU A 207 -7.93 -24.96 5.84
CA LEU A 207 -8.63 -25.39 4.63
C LEU A 207 -8.74 -24.21 3.67
N SER A 208 -8.14 -24.35 2.49
CA SER A 208 -8.25 -23.36 1.41
C SER A 208 -9.45 -23.70 0.51
N ILE A 209 -10.38 -22.77 0.37
CA ILE A 209 -11.65 -22.92 -0.34
C ILE A 209 -11.65 -21.99 -1.57
N ASP A 210 -11.53 -22.57 -2.76
CA ASP A 210 -11.53 -21.85 -4.05
C ASP A 210 -12.90 -21.81 -4.72
N LYS A 211 -13.84 -22.66 -4.28
CA LYS A 211 -15.18 -22.79 -4.85
C LYS A 211 -16.27 -22.72 -3.77
N THR A 212 -17.36 -22.04 -4.07
CA THR A 212 -18.56 -22.06 -3.23
C THR A 212 -19.33 -23.36 -3.44
N GLY A 213 -19.65 -24.08 -2.37
CA GLY A 213 -20.38 -25.33 -2.44
C GLY A 213 -20.30 -26.17 -1.18
N VAL A 214 -20.65 -27.44 -1.31
CA VAL A 214 -20.62 -28.41 -0.22
C VAL A 214 -19.34 -29.23 -0.29
N TYR A 215 -18.66 -29.36 0.84
CA TYR A 215 -17.40 -30.05 1.00
C TYR A 215 -17.57 -31.30 1.86
N ALA A 216 -16.81 -32.34 1.54
CA ALA A 216 -16.82 -33.61 2.26
C ALA A 216 -15.39 -34.09 2.54
N LEU A 217 -15.03 -34.30 3.80
CA LEU A 217 -13.72 -34.78 4.24
C LEU A 217 -13.88 -36.15 4.89
N SER A 218 -13.20 -37.14 4.33
CA SER A 218 -13.13 -38.51 4.84
C SER A 218 -11.94 -38.68 5.79
N HIS A 219 -11.93 -39.77 6.56
CA HIS A 219 -10.78 -40.16 7.37
C HIS A 219 -9.47 -40.27 6.59
N ALA A 220 -9.52 -40.72 5.33
CA ALA A 220 -8.35 -40.81 4.46
C ALA A 220 -7.72 -39.43 4.17
N ASP A 221 -8.52 -38.36 4.11
CA ASP A 221 -8.01 -37.00 3.88
C ASP A 221 -7.18 -36.51 5.07
N PHE A 222 -7.61 -36.84 6.30
CA PHE A 222 -6.86 -36.51 7.52
C PHE A 222 -5.61 -37.38 7.67
N LEU A 223 -5.70 -38.67 7.34
CA LEU A 223 -4.52 -39.56 7.32
C LEU A 223 -3.45 -39.08 6.35
N ALA A 224 -3.83 -38.47 5.21
CA ALA A 224 -2.88 -37.90 4.25
C ALA A 224 -2.06 -36.73 4.84
N LEU A 225 -2.57 -36.06 5.88
CA LEU A 225 -1.84 -35.05 6.68
C LEU A 225 -1.05 -35.66 7.84
N GLY A 226 -1.08 -36.99 8.01
CA GLY A 226 -0.49 -37.68 9.14
C GLY A 226 -1.36 -37.63 10.41
N LEU A 227 -2.65 -37.32 10.29
CA LEU A 227 -3.59 -37.24 11.42
C LEU A 227 -4.56 -38.43 11.39
N ASP A 228 -4.40 -39.36 12.32
CA ASP A 228 -5.37 -40.43 12.53
C ASP A 228 -6.43 -40.02 13.55
N LEU A 229 -7.57 -39.54 13.06
CA LEU A 229 -8.68 -39.08 13.91
C LEU A 229 -9.39 -40.22 14.65
N SER A 230 -9.15 -41.49 14.29
CA SER A 230 -9.73 -42.63 15.01
C SER A 230 -9.15 -42.78 16.43
N LEU A 231 -8.04 -42.09 16.70
CA LEU A 231 -7.42 -42.00 18.02
C LEU A 231 -8.13 -41.01 18.95
N LEU A 232 -9.03 -40.18 18.44
CA LEU A 232 -9.86 -39.29 19.25
C LEU A 232 -10.90 -40.09 20.02
N ASN A 233 -11.12 -39.73 21.28
CA ASN A 233 -12.26 -40.27 22.03
C ASN A 233 -13.55 -39.50 21.69
N ALA A 234 -14.71 -40.07 22.06
CA ALA A 234 -16.02 -39.49 21.78
C ALA A 234 -16.20 -38.02 22.22
N ASN A 235 -15.58 -37.62 23.34
CA ASN A 235 -15.62 -36.22 23.76
C ASN A 235 -14.85 -35.34 22.77
N GLN A 236 -13.65 -35.74 22.36
CA GLN A 236 -12.85 -34.99 21.39
C GLN A 236 -13.51 -34.94 20.00
N VAL A 237 -14.19 -36.00 19.57
CA VAL A 237 -14.98 -35.99 18.32
C VAL A 237 -16.08 -34.91 18.40
N SER A 238 -16.80 -34.82 19.53
CA SER A 238 -17.80 -33.77 19.76
C SER A 238 -17.22 -32.34 19.80
N GLN A 239 -15.92 -32.21 20.08
CA GLN A 239 -15.18 -30.95 20.12
C GLN A 239 -14.70 -30.47 18.75
N ILE A 240 -14.74 -31.33 17.71
CA ILE A 240 -14.37 -30.93 16.34
C ILE A 240 -15.24 -29.74 15.91
N GLN A 241 -14.61 -28.60 15.66
CA GLN A 241 -15.24 -27.35 15.27
C GLN A 241 -14.62 -26.82 13.98
N MET A 242 -15.49 -26.35 13.09
CA MET A 242 -15.11 -25.52 11.94
C MET A 242 -15.33 -24.05 12.29
N SER A 243 -14.42 -23.17 11.88
CA SER A 243 -14.61 -21.72 11.94
C SER A 243 -14.15 -21.02 10.66
N HIS A 244 -14.71 -19.85 10.40
CA HIS A 244 -14.33 -18.98 9.28
C HIS A 244 -14.43 -17.53 9.76
N GLN A 245 -13.37 -16.74 9.57
CA GLN A 245 -13.26 -15.36 10.09
C GLN A 245 -13.66 -15.25 11.57
N GLY A 246 -13.20 -16.20 12.40
CA GLY A 246 -13.51 -16.24 13.83
C GLY A 246 -14.92 -16.72 14.21
N HIS A 247 -15.81 -16.98 13.24
CA HIS A 247 -17.19 -17.40 13.48
C HIS A 247 -17.35 -18.92 13.31
N PRO A 248 -18.03 -19.62 14.26
CA PRO A 248 -18.30 -21.06 14.13
C PRO A 248 -19.19 -21.38 12.91
N VAL A 249 -18.74 -22.35 12.11
CA VAL A 249 -19.44 -22.89 10.94
C VAL A 249 -20.06 -24.23 11.32
N SER A 250 -21.28 -24.46 10.87
CA SER A 250 -22.00 -25.70 11.19
C SER A 250 -21.50 -26.85 10.33
N ILE A 251 -21.16 -27.98 10.95
CA ILE A 251 -20.69 -29.21 10.29
C ILE A 251 -21.61 -30.39 10.56
N PHE A 252 -21.54 -31.41 9.73
CA PHE A 252 -22.20 -32.69 9.97
C PHE A 252 -21.18 -33.81 9.85
N ILE A 253 -21.14 -34.73 10.80
CA ILE A 253 -20.28 -35.91 10.75
C ILE A 253 -21.19 -37.11 10.52
N ALA A 254 -21.18 -37.64 9.31
CA ALA A 254 -21.90 -38.87 9.00
C ALA A 254 -21.15 -40.05 9.63
N GLY A 255 -21.83 -40.82 10.47
CA GLY A 255 -21.29 -42.00 11.16
C GLY A 255 -20.80 -41.76 12.60
N GLU A 256 -20.90 -40.52 13.12
CA GLU A 256 -20.51 -40.11 14.49
C GLU A 256 -21.19 -40.90 15.64
N ASP A 257 -22.20 -41.73 15.35
CA ASP A 257 -23.01 -42.46 16.34
C ASP A 257 -22.19 -43.44 17.20
N ASP A 258 -21.04 -43.91 16.72
CA ASP A 258 -20.15 -44.80 17.48
C ASP A 258 -19.11 -44.05 18.34
N GLY A 259 -19.07 -42.72 18.22
CA GLY A 259 -18.18 -41.83 18.97
C GLY A 259 -16.71 -41.89 18.52
N VAL A 260 -16.42 -42.43 17.34
CA VAL A 260 -15.10 -42.45 16.72
C VAL A 260 -15.19 -41.71 15.37
N PHE A 261 -14.07 -41.23 14.83
CA PHE A 261 -13.98 -40.77 13.45
C PHE A 261 -13.06 -41.73 12.67
N ASP A 262 -13.63 -42.75 12.04
CA ASP A 262 -12.93 -43.84 11.34
C ASP A 262 -13.20 -43.87 9.82
N GLN A 263 -12.80 -44.95 9.14
CA GLN A 263 -12.89 -45.09 7.69
C GLN A 263 -14.33 -44.98 7.13
N GLY A 264 -15.35 -45.21 7.95
CA GLY A 264 -16.76 -45.04 7.59
C GLY A 264 -17.26 -43.59 7.62
N ASP A 265 -16.49 -42.69 8.23
CA ASP A 265 -16.98 -41.36 8.58
C ASP A 265 -16.60 -40.26 7.59
N ILE A 266 -17.50 -39.29 7.47
CA ILE A 266 -17.34 -38.13 6.58
C ILE A 266 -17.80 -36.86 7.30
N LEU A 267 -16.91 -35.86 7.35
CA LEU A 267 -17.21 -34.50 7.78
C LEU A 267 -17.71 -33.68 6.58
N PHE A 268 -18.94 -33.18 6.69
CA PHE A 268 -19.64 -32.36 5.71
C PHE A 268 -19.79 -30.91 6.18
N PHE A 269 -19.59 -29.96 5.27
CA PHE A 269 -19.83 -28.53 5.52
C PHE A 269 -20.10 -27.76 4.23
N TYR A 270 -20.70 -26.57 4.34
CA TYR A 270 -20.82 -25.63 3.24
C TYR A 270 -19.79 -24.52 3.39
N ALA A 271 -19.13 -24.14 2.30
CA ALA A 271 -18.13 -23.09 2.30
C ALA A 271 -18.24 -22.20 1.06
N GLN A 272 -17.73 -20.98 1.19
CA GLN A 272 -17.77 -19.97 0.14
C GLN A 272 -16.35 -19.59 -0.29
N ALA A 273 -16.15 -19.42 -1.59
CA ALA A 273 -14.94 -18.78 -2.12
C ALA A 273 -14.87 -17.31 -1.70
N ALA A 274 -13.66 -16.75 -1.64
CA ALA A 274 -13.44 -15.37 -1.26
C ALA A 274 -13.77 -14.41 -2.42
N LYS A 275 -14.17 -13.19 -2.06
CA LYS A 275 -14.39 -12.08 -3.02
C LYS A 275 -13.49 -10.88 -2.69
N GLU A 276 -12.38 -11.15 -2.00
CA GLU A 276 -11.50 -10.11 -1.46
C GLU A 276 -10.53 -9.57 -2.53
N PRO A 277 -9.99 -8.35 -2.38
CA PRO A 277 -9.07 -7.75 -3.35
C PRO A 277 -7.73 -8.48 -3.52
N TYR A 278 -7.34 -9.35 -2.59
CA TYR A 278 -6.02 -10.00 -2.58
C TYR A 278 -6.06 -11.53 -2.71
N THR A 279 -7.24 -12.14 -2.63
CA THR A 279 -7.39 -13.60 -2.78
C THR A 279 -8.78 -13.98 -3.28
N ARG A 280 -8.86 -15.05 -4.07
CA ARG A 280 -10.11 -15.77 -4.39
C ARG A 280 -10.32 -17.00 -3.50
N ASN A 281 -9.29 -17.40 -2.77
CA ASN A 281 -9.37 -18.51 -1.82
C ASN A 281 -9.78 -17.98 -0.46
N ASN A 282 -10.79 -18.60 0.12
CA ASN A 282 -11.22 -18.36 1.48
C ASN A 282 -10.60 -19.38 2.44
N ILE A 283 -10.45 -19.03 3.71
CA ILE A 283 -9.87 -19.92 4.72
C ILE A 283 -10.90 -20.33 5.75
N TYR A 284 -10.95 -21.64 5.97
CA TYR A 284 -11.73 -22.29 7.03
C TYR A 284 -10.77 -23.06 7.94
N TRP A 285 -11.04 -23.05 9.23
CA TRP A 285 -10.18 -23.60 10.26
C TRP A 285 -10.90 -24.73 11.00
N LEU A 286 -10.30 -25.92 11.02
CA LEU A 286 -10.78 -27.04 11.80
C LEU A 286 -9.91 -27.21 13.06
N SER A 287 -10.52 -27.19 14.23
CA SER A 287 -9.83 -27.31 15.52
C SER A 287 -10.68 -28.07 16.53
N LEU A 288 -10.13 -28.32 17.72
CA LEU A 288 -10.88 -28.86 18.87
C LEU A 288 -11.29 -27.72 19.79
N ASN A 289 -12.59 -27.46 19.89
CA ASN A 289 -13.17 -26.51 20.84
C ASN A 289 -13.68 -27.26 22.08
N PRO A 290 -13.15 -27.01 23.29
CA PRO A 290 -13.60 -27.67 24.52
C PRO A 290 -15.11 -27.56 24.79
N ASP A 291 -15.74 -26.47 24.36
CA ASP A 291 -17.19 -26.23 24.52
C ASP A 291 -18.06 -26.95 23.48
N GLY A 292 -17.45 -27.70 22.56
CA GLY A 292 -18.11 -28.43 21.48
C GLY A 292 -18.10 -27.70 20.13
N GLY A 293 -18.29 -28.47 19.06
CA GLY A 293 -18.45 -27.96 17.70
C GLY A 293 -19.90 -27.74 17.30
N LYS A 294 -20.14 -26.73 16.46
CA LYS A 294 -21.48 -26.44 15.93
C LYS A 294 -21.90 -27.51 14.91
N ARG A 295 -23.00 -28.22 15.17
CA ARG A 295 -23.54 -29.28 14.30
C ARG A 295 -24.72 -28.80 13.44
N LEU A 296 -24.96 -29.42 12.29
CA LEU A 296 -26.14 -29.18 11.46
C LEU A 296 -27.43 -29.64 12.15
N ASN A 297 -28.48 -28.84 12.01
CA ASN A 297 -29.84 -29.20 12.43
C ASN A 297 -30.70 -29.41 11.19
N PHE A 298 -31.33 -30.58 11.09
CA PHE A 298 -32.24 -30.90 10.00
C PHE A 298 -33.62 -30.30 10.26
N LYS A 299 -34.23 -29.77 9.20
CA LYS A 299 -35.60 -29.29 9.23
C LYS A 299 -36.47 -30.17 8.35
N ASP A 300 -37.64 -30.55 8.88
CA ASP A 300 -38.67 -31.23 8.11
C ASP A 300 -39.19 -30.28 7.02
N GLY A 301 -39.02 -30.68 5.78
CA GLY A 301 -39.48 -29.97 4.60
C GLY A 301 -40.60 -30.71 3.88
N THR A 302 -41.32 -31.63 4.55
CA THR A 302 -42.38 -32.41 3.91
C THR A 302 -43.43 -31.50 3.24
N PRO A 303 -43.74 -31.67 1.94
CA PRO A 303 -44.72 -30.85 1.22
C PRO A 303 -46.11 -30.86 1.87
N ASN A 304 -46.78 -29.71 1.88
CA ASN A 304 -48.16 -29.57 2.37
C ASN A 304 -49.06 -29.05 1.25
N PRO A 305 -50.06 -29.82 0.77
CA PRO A 305 -50.92 -29.42 -0.34
C PRO A 305 -51.67 -28.09 -0.17
N SER A 306 -51.76 -27.56 1.05
CA SER A 306 -52.39 -26.27 1.34
C SER A 306 -51.51 -25.06 1.00
N TYR A 307 -50.20 -25.26 0.81
CA TYR A 307 -49.28 -24.17 0.50
C TYR A 307 -49.20 -23.90 -1.00
N PRO A 308 -49.15 -22.63 -1.43
CA PRO A 308 -48.99 -22.27 -2.84
C PRO A 308 -47.72 -22.88 -3.44
N PRO A 309 -47.77 -23.40 -4.68
CA PRO A 309 -46.58 -23.89 -5.36
C PRO A 309 -45.70 -22.74 -5.84
N LEU A 310 -44.39 -22.93 -5.77
CA LEU A 310 -43.39 -22.02 -6.30
C LEU A 310 -42.36 -22.83 -7.09
N SER A 311 -42.23 -22.52 -8.39
CA SER A 311 -41.39 -23.27 -9.35
C SER A 311 -40.55 -22.37 -10.24
N GLU A 312 -40.59 -21.06 -10.01
CA GLU A 312 -39.84 -20.05 -10.73
C GLU A 312 -39.13 -19.12 -9.75
N PHE A 313 -38.03 -18.52 -10.17
CA PHE A 313 -37.28 -17.55 -9.39
C PHE A 313 -36.58 -16.55 -10.30
N THR A 314 -36.10 -15.44 -9.73
CA THR A 314 -35.26 -14.50 -10.46
C THR A 314 -33.82 -15.01 -10.43
N GLN A 315 -33.28 -15.31 -11.61
CA GLN A 315 -31.88 -15.68 -11.80
C GLN A 315 -31.10 -14.45 -12.27
N THR A 316 -29.95 -14.24 -11.64
CA THR A 316 -28.98 -13.20 -12.04
C THR A 316 -27.80 -13.88 -12.71
N VAL A 317 -27.46 -13.46 -13.93
CA VAL A 317 -26.21 -13.85 -14.61
C VAL A 317 -25.33 -12.62 -14.72
N HIS A 318 -24.15 -12.70 -14.11
CA HIS A 318 -23.12 -11.67 -14.13
C HIS A 318 -21.93 -12.17 -14.96
N VAL A 319 -21.43 -11.33 -15.88
CA VAL A 319 -20.26 -11.63 -16.70
C VAL A 319 -19.33 -10.41 -16.74
N GLU A 320 -18.04 -10.70 -16.67
CA GLU A 320 -16.95 -9.72 -16.62
C GLU A 320 -15.68 -10.39 -17.15
N THR A 321 -14.72 -9.63 -17.67
CA THR A 321 -13.39 -10.16 -18.04
C THR A 321 -12.33 -9.10 -17.81
N ASN A 322 -11.60 -9.17 -16.71
CA ASN A 322 -10.62 -8.15 -16.34
C ASN A 322 -9.39 -8.16 -17.25
N SER A 323 -9.25 -7.13 -18.09
CA SER A 323 -8.17 -7.01 -19.07
C SER A 323 -7.50 -5.63 -19.12
N ARG A 324 -8.02 -4.66 -18.36
CA ARG A 324 -7.51 -3.28 -18.32
C ARG A 324 -7.36 -2.82 -16.88
N TYR A 325 -6.18 -2.34 -16.54
CA TYR A 325 -5.93 -1.68 -15.26
C TYR A 325 -5.92 -0.15 -15.42
N TRP A 326 -6.58 0.59 -14.52
CA TRP A 326 -6.50 2.06 -14.49
C TRP A 326 -5.87 2.57 -13.19
N SER A 327 -4.53 2.53 -13.12
CA SER A 327 -3.74 3.00 -11.96
C SER A 327 -3.96 4.49 -11.66
N ARG A 328 -4.09 5.32 -12.70
CA ARG A 328 -4.28 6.78 -12.60
C ARG A 328 -5.73 7.23 -12.36
N MET A 329 -6.61 6.32 -11.98
CA MET A 329 -8.01 6.66 -11.75
C MET A 329 -8.13 7.68 -10.58
N PRO A 330 -8.87 8.79 -10.74
CA PRO A 330 -9.13 9.74 -9.64
C PRO A 330 -9.92 9.08 -8.50
N ASP A 331 -9.63 9.44 -7.24
CA ASP A 331 -10.40 9.04 -6.04
C ASP A 331 -10.73 7.55 -5.96
N SER A 332 -9.70 6.71 -5.96
CA SER A 332 -9.81 5.31 -6.39
C SER A 332 -9.33 4.26 -5.40
N ILE A 333 -8.85 4.63 -4.21
CA ILE A 333 -8.24 3.66 -3.26
C ILE A 333 -9.20 2.50 -2.92
N ASN A 334 -10.51 2.77 -2.92
CA ASN A 334 -11.55 1.78 -2.61
C ASN A 334 -12.45 1.44 -3.81
N ARG A 335 -12.00 1.74 -5.04
CA ARG A 335 -12.76 1.46 -6.25
C ARG A 335 -12.04 0.42 -7.09
N ASP A 336 -12.84 -0.38 -7.77
CA ASP A 336 -12.34 -1.32 -8.77
C ASP A 336 -11.53 -0.58 -9.84
N ARG A 337 -10.35 -1.12 -10.15
CA ARG A 337 -9.40 -0.58 -11.13
C ARG A 337 -9.27 -1.49 -12.33
N LEU A 338 -9.83 -2.70 -12.24
CA LEU A 338 -9.89 -3.62 -13.33
C LEU A 338 -11.18 -3.35 -14.11
N PHE A 339 -11.04 -3.36 -15.41
CA PHE A 339 -12.14 -3.13 -16.32
C PHE A 339 -12.07 -4.17 -17.42
N TRP A 340 -13.24 -4.47 -17.97
CA TRP A 340 -13.37 -5.38 -19.09
C TRP A 340 -12.68 -4.84 -20.32
N GLU A 341 -13.04 -3.63 -20.77
CA GLU A 341 -12.46 -3.05 -21.97
C GLU A 341 -12.54 -1.52 -21.97
N LYS A 342 -11.62 -0.87 -22.69
CA LYS A 342 -11.68 0.56 -23.00
C LYS A 342 -12.44 0.76 -24.32
N LEU A 343 -13.47 1.60 -24.31
CA LEU A 343 -14.19 2.00 -25.52
C LEU A 343 -13.90 3.45 -25.88
N ASP A 344 -13.40 3.64 -27.10
CA ASP A 344 -13.25 4.92 -27.79
C ASP A 344 -14.53 5.22 -28.61
N PRO A 345 -14.75 6.46 -29.07
CA PRO A 345 -15.98 6.81 -29.77
C PRO A 345 -16.05 6.13 -31.13
N GLY A 346 -17.21 5.57 -31.46
CA GLY A 346 -17.46 4.77 -32.66
C GLY A 346 -17.15 3.27 -32.53
N ASN A 347 -16.57 2.84 -31.40
CA ASN A 347 -16.27 1.43 -31.15
C ASN A 347 -17.41 0.72 -30.39
N SER A 348 -17.44 -0.61 -30.48
CA SER A 348 -18.38 -1.46 -29.76
C SER A 348 -17.71 -2.65 -29.08
N LEU A 349 -18.32 -3.17 -28.02
CA LEU A 349 -17.95 -4.40 -27.34
C LEU A 349 -19.09 -5.42 -27.42
N GLU A 350 -18.78 -6.63 -27.91
CA GLU A 350 -19.67 -7.79 -27.80
C GLU A 350 -19.44 -8.50 -26.46
N MET A 351 -20.51 -8.67 -25.70
CA MET A 351 -20.54 -9.30 -24.39
C MET A 351 -21.48 -10.52 -24.46
N PRO A 352 -20.96 -11.72 -24.75
CA PRO A 352 -21.79 -12.93 -24.80
C PRO A 352 -22.27 -13.32 -23.41
N ILE A 353 -23.53 -13.73 -23.30
CA ILE A 353 -24.13 -14.20 -22.06
C ILE A 353 -24.97 -15.46 -22.32
N THR A 354 -24.86 -16.45 -21.43
CA THR A 354 -25.61 -17.71 -21.56
C THR A 354 -26.68 -17.77 -20.49
N LEU A 355 -27.93 -17.86 -20.91
CA LEU A 355 -29.09 -17.98 -20.02
C LEU A 355 -29.53 -19.44 -19.99
N GLN A 356 -29.96 -19.88 -18.81
CA GLN A 356 -30.40 -21.25 -18.57
C GLN A 356 -31.81 -21.25 -17.98
N HIS A 357 -32.64 -22.16 -18.46
CA HIS A 357 -33.98 -22.46 -17.92
C HIS A 357 -34.93 -21.26 -17.94
N LEU A 358 -34.94 -20.51 -19.05
CA LEU A 358 -35.76 -19.34 -19.25
C LEU A 358 -37.25 -19.69 -19.11
N ALA A 359 -37.93 -19.09 -18.14
CA ALA A 359 -39.36 -19.33 -17.93
C ALA A 359 -40.19 -18.71 -19.07
N GLN A 360 -41.30 -19.38 -19.44
CA GLN A 360 -42.26 -18.84 -20.39
C GLN A 360 -43.23 -17.91 -19.66
N THR A 361 -42.89 -16.62 -19.61
CA THR A 361 -43.60 -15.62 -18.80
C THR A 361 -43.80 -14.31 -19.56
N SER A 362 -44.81 -13.54 -19.16
CA SER A 362 -45.03 -12.16 -19.62
C SER A 362 -44.24 -11.11 -18.83
N LYS A 363 -43.45 -11.53 -17.83
CA LYS A 363 -42.58 -10.66 -17.03
C LYS A 363 -41.45 -10.08 -17.89
N ASN A 364 -40.85 -9.00 -17.39
CA ASN A 364 -39.65 -8.42 -17.97
C ASN A 364 -38.39 -9.02 -17.33
N ALA A 365 -37.31 -9.01 -18.09
CA ALA A 365 -35.94 -9.13 -17.60
C ALA A 365 -35.32 -7.72 -17.45
N THR A 366 -34.31 -7.59 -16.60
CA THR A 366 -33.55 -6.36 -16.40
C THR A 366 -32.11 -6.60 -16.81
N LEU A 367 -31.62 -5.84 -17.79
CA LEU A 367 -30.23 -5.88 -18.25
C LEU A 367 -29.51 -4.63 -17.77
N ARG A 368 -28.30 -4.81 -17.23
CA ARG A 368 -27.45 -3.76 -16.66
C ARG A 368 -26.05 -3.86 -17.24
N VAL A 369 -25.51 -2.75 -17.75
CA VAL A 369 -24.09 -2.63 -18.11
C VAL A 369 -23.48 -1.56 -17.23
N MET A 370 -22.42 -1.91 -16.50
CA MET A 370 -21.70 -0.97 -15.64
C MET A 370 -20.56 -0.32 -16.42
N LEU A 371 -20.58 1.01 -16.49
CA LEU A 371 -19.61 1.82 -17.19
C LEU A 371 -18.88 2.77 -16.24
N GLN A 372 -17.69 3.20 -16.63
CA GLN A 372 -16.93 4.25 -15.95
C GLN A 372 -16.41 5.25 -16.98
N GLY A 373 -16.75 6.52 -16.84
CA GLY A 373 -16.25 7.58 -17.71
C GLY A 373 -14.75 7.77 -17.47
N LYS A 374 -13.95 7.72 -18.54
CA LYS A 374 -12.51 8.02 -18.47
C LYS A 374 -12.22 9.48 -18.78
N THR A 375 -13.04 10.12 -19.60
CA THR A 375 -12.89 11.53 -19.98
C THR A 375 -14.04 12.38 -19.48
N ASP A 376 -13.84 13.70 -19.44
CA ASP A 376 -14.89 14.67 -19.17
C ASP A 376 -14.62 15.91 -20.03
N ASP A 377 -15.32 16.03 -21.16
CA ASP A 377 -15.34 17.28 -21.93
C ASP A 377 -16.25 18.28 -21.20
N ARG A 378 -15.66 19.28 -20.54
CA ARG A 378 -16.39 20.30 -19.79
C ARG A 378 -17.13 21.31 -20.68
N VAL A 379 -16.90 21.30 -21.99
CA VAL A 379 -17.55 22.20 -22.95
C VAL A 379 -18.84 21.57 -23.49
N THR A 380 -18.81 20.27 -23.77
CA THR A 380 -19.93 19.51 -24.34
C THR A 380 -20.64 18.70 -23.25
N SER A 381 -21.95 18.83 -23.11
CA SER A 381 -22.73 18.01 -22.17
C SER A 381 -24.11 17.71 -22.75
N PRO A 382 -24.50 16.43 -22.93
CA PRO A 382 -23.76 15.22 -22.56
C PRO A 382 -22.49 14.96 -23.39
N ASN A 383 -21.44 14.38 -22.79
CA ASN A 383 -20.17 14.08 -23.48
C ASN A 383 -19.91 12.59 -23.76
N HIS A 384 -20.80 11.71 -23.30
CA HIS A 384 -20.82 10.29 -23.64
C HIS A 384 -22.19 9.91 -24.22
N HIS A 385 -22.21 9.05 -25.24
CA HIS A 385 -23.44 8.46 -25.78
C HIS A 385 -23.22 6.97 -26.04
N THR A 386 -23.99 6.14 -25.33
CA THR A 386 -23.91 4.68 -25.43
C THR A 386 -25.25 4.04 -25.77
N LYS A 387 -25.21 3.01 -26.62
CA LYS A 387 -26.37 2.20 -26.99
C LYS A 387 -26.15 0.74 -26.61
N ILE A 388 -27.23 0.06 -26.22
CA ILE A 388 -27.24 -1.39 -25.96
C ILE A 388 -28.08 -2.07 -27.02
N LEU A 389 -27.49 -3.05 -27.70
CA LEU A 389 -28.18 -3.95 -28.61
C LEU A 389 -28.23 -5.35 -27.99
N LEU A 390 -29.38 -6.00 -28.06
CA LEU A 390 -29.55 -7.41 -27.71
C LEU A 390 -29.81 -8.21 -28.97
N ASN A 391 -28.95 -9.18 -29.26
CA ASN A 391 -29.03 -10.03 -30.45
C ASN A 391 -29.18 -9.21 -31.76
N GLY A 392 -28.47 -8.08 -31.84
CA GLY A 392 -28.48 -7.15 -32.98
C GLY A 392 -29.63 -6.14 -33.01
N VAL A 393 -30.54 -6.15 -32.03
CA VAL A 393 -31.66 -5.21 -31.93
C VAL A 393 -31.38 -4.18 -30.84
N GLU A 394 -31.45 -2.89 -31.17
CA GLU A 394 -31.34 -1.81 -30.18
C GLU A 394 -32.45 -1.93 -29.14
N ILE A 395 -32.06 -1.94 -27.87
CA ILE A 395 -32.98 -2.01 -26.72
C ILE A 395 -32.86 -0.79 -25.80
N HIS A 396 -31.74 -0.07 -25.84
CA HIS A 396 -31.51 1.10 -25.01
C HIS A 396 -30.53 2.08 -25.65
N ASP A 397 -30.74 3.37 -25.37
CA ASP A 397 -29.96 4.51 -25.86
C ASP A 397 -29.84 5.48 -24.68
N ALA A 398 -28.62 5.86 -24.30
CA ALA A 398 -28.38 6.77 -23.19
C ALA A 398 -27.24 7.75 -23.47
N GLN A 399 -27.45 8.99 -23.05
CA GLN A 399 -26.42 10.02 -23.02
C GLN A 399 -26.12 10.43 -21.58
N TRP A 400 -24.84 10.63 -21.27
CA TRP A 400 -24.36 10.95 -19.91
C TRP A 400 -23.06 11.76 -19.99
N SER A 401 -22.52 12.19 -18.84
CA SER A 401 -21.32 13.02 -18.82
C SER A 401 -20.32 12.64 -17.74
N GLY A 402 -19.06 12.89 -18.02
CA GLY A 402 -18.00 13.03 -17.03
C GLY A 402 -17.37 11.75 -16.53
N GLN A 403 -16.33 11.91 -15.71
CA GLN A 403 -15.54 10.82 -15.12
C GLN A 403 -16.26 10.13 -13.94
N GLN A 404 -17.45 9.59 -14.19
CA GLN A 404 -18.26 8.93 -13.16
C GLN A 404 -18.64 7.51 -13.52
N ILE A 405 -19.07 6.75 -12.51
CA ILE A 405 -19.72 5.47 -12.67
C ILE A 405 -21.09 5.72 -13.31
N PHE A 406 -21.42 4.96 -14.35
CA PHE A 406 -22.70 5.03 -15.03
C PHE A 406 -23.29 3.63 -15.23
N LEU A 407 -24.39 3.35 -14.55
CA LEU A 407 -25.15 2.11 -14.71
C LEU A 407 -26.19 2.29 -15.81
N GLN A 408 -25.94 1.71 -16.99
CA GLN A 408 -26.92 1.72 -18.07
C GLN A 408 -27.87 0.51 -17.89
N GLU A 409 -29.05 0.77 -17.37
CA GLU A 409 -30.08 -0.23 -17.05
C GLU A 409 -31.27 -0.14 -18.01
N VAL A 410 -31.78 -1.29 -18.45
CA VAL A 410 -32.98 -1.38 -19.28
C VAL A 410 -33.85 -2.58 -18.91
N SER A 411 -35.16 -2.35 -18.84
CA SER A 411 -36.17 -3.40 -18.70
C SER A 411 -36.66 -3.85 -20.08
N ILE A 412 -36.59 -5.15 -20.36
CA ILE A 412 -36.99 -5.74 -21.65
C ILE A 412 -38.02 -6.86 -21.44
N PRO A 413 -38.99 -7.04 -22.34
CA PRO A 413 -39.84 -8.23 -22.30
C PRO A 413 -38.98 -9.49 -22.37
N GLN A 414 -39.17 -10.43 -21.42
CA GLN A 414 -38.37 -11.66 -21.37
C GLN A 414 -38.50 -12.49 -22.66
N ALA A 415 -39.61 -12.36 -23.38
CA ALA A 415 -39.83 -12.98 -24.68
C ALA A 415 -38.80 -12.58 -25.77
N LYS A 416 -37.97 -11.54 -25.54
CA LYS A 416 -36.85 -11.18 -26.43
C LYS A 416 -35.57 -11.96 -26.16
N LEU A 417 -35.48 -12.67 -25.03
CA LEU A 417 -34.32 -13.47 -24.65
C LEU A 417 -34.39 -14.86 -25.29
N LEU A 418 -33.22 -15.40 -25.62
CA LEU A 418 -33.07 -16.76 -26.12
C LEU A 418 -32.64 -17.68 -24.96
N GLU A 419 -33.17 -18.91 -24.94
CA GLU A 419 -32.57 -19.98 -24.14
C GLU A 419 -31.15 -20.26 -24.67
N GLY A 420 -30.17 -20.37 -23.79
CA GLY A 420 -28.76 -20.50 -24.16
C GLY A 420 -28.11 -19.15 -24.49
N LYS A 421 -27.31 -19.11 -25.56
CA LYS A 421 -26.45 -17.95 -25.89
C LYS A 421 -27.27 -16.76 -26.38
N ASN A 422 -27.05 -15.61 -25.75
CA ASN A 422 -27.42 -14.27 -26.20
C ASN A 422 -26.15 -13.43 -26.38
N THR A 423 -26.21 -12.41 -27.23
CA THR A 423 -25.13 -11.43 -27.37
C THR A 423 -25.66 -10.05 -27.03
N VAL A 424 -25.06 -9.42 -26.04
CA VAL A 424 -25.28 -8.00 -25.73
C VAL A 424 -24.15 -7.21 -26.37
N THR A 425 -24.46 -6.17 -27.12
CA THR A 425 -23.46 -5.29 -27.72
C THR A 425 -23.61 -3.91 -27.12
N LEU A 426 -22.55 -3.40 -26.50
CA LEU A 426 -22.46 -2.01 -26.08
C LEU A 426 -21.73 -1.22 -27.17
N LEU A 427 -22.35 -0.16 -27.66
CA LEU A 427 -21.79 0.76 -28.65
C LEU A 427 -21.52 2.11 -28.01
N SER A 428 -20.29 2.63 -28.14
CA SER A 428 -19.99 4.05 -27.92
C SER A 428 -20.20 4.79 -29.24
N VAL A 429 -21.19 5.67 -29.32
CA VAL A 429 -21.70 6.22 -30.60
C VAL A 429 -20.76 7.30 -31.15
N GLY A 430 -20.22 8.16 -30.29
CA GLY A 430 -19.27 9.21 -30.70
C GLY A 430 -19.87 10.38 -31.47
N ASP A 431 -21.17 10.65 -31.33
CA ASP A 431 -21.92 11.70 -32.05
C ASP A 431 -22.29 12.92 -31.18
N THR A 432 -21.82 12.97 -29.93
CA THR A 432 -22.12 14.07 -28.98
C THR A 432 -21.49 15.40 -29.39
N GLY A 433 -20.46 15.37 -30.23
CA GLY A 433 -19.62 16.52 -30.55
C GLY A 433 -18.52 16.79 -29.52
N ALA A 434 -18.37 15.92 -28.51
CA ALA A 434 -17.31 16.02 -27.51
C ALA A 434 -15.93 15.85 -28.18
N ILE A 435 -14.95 16.63 -27.71
CA ILE A 435 -13.57 16.54 -28.23
C ILE A 435 -12.86 15.25 -27.78
N VAL A 436 -13.31 14.67 -26.66
CA VAL A 436 -12.83 13.41 -26.09
C VAL A 436 -14.01 12.64 -25.49
N ASP A 437 -14.17 11.38 -25.88
CA ASP A 437 -15.23 10.47 -25.39
C ASP A 437 -14.62 9.08 -25.22
N VAL A 438 -14.05 8.82 -24.04
CA VAL A 438 -13.50 7.51 -23.68
C VAL A 438 -14.16 7.02 -22.41
N LEU A 439 -14.58 5.76 -22.41
CA LEU A 439 -15.19 5.09 -21.26
C LEU A 439 -14.60 3.69 -21.09
N TYR A 440 -14.74 3.14 -19.89
CA TYR A 440 -14.46 1.75 -19.58
C TYR A 440 -15.77 0.99 -19.36
N VAL A 441 -15.81 -0.25 -19.85
CA VAL A 441 -16.83 -1.23 -19.50
C VAL A 441 -16.31 -2.03 -18.32
N ASN A 442 -17.08 -2.11 -17.25
CA ASN A 442 -16.75 -2.94 -16.09
C ASN A 442 -17.40 -4.32 -16.27
N TRP A 443 -18.72 -4.46 -16.02
CA TRP A 443 -19.42 -5.75 -16.12
C TRP A 443 -20.78 -5.65 -16.83
N LEU A 444 -21.32 -6.80 -17.20
CA LEU A 444 -22.69 -6.99 -17.70
C LEU A 444 -23.46 -7.93 -16.75
N GLU A 445 -24.67 -7.54 -16.40
CA GLU A 445 -25.58 -8.35 -15.57
C GLU A 445 -26.97 -8.42 -16.19
N ILE A 446 -27.63 -9.57 -16.06
CA ILE A 446 -29.04 -9.73 -16.43
C ILE A 446 -29.80 -10.50 -15.35
N ASP A 447 -30.93 -9.92 -14.92
CA ASP A 447 -31.93 -10.57 -14.09
C ASP A 447 -33.07 -11.06 -14.97
N TYR A 448 -33.40 -12.34 -14.93
CA TYR A 448 -34.52 -12.93 -15.67
C TYR A 448 -35.27 -13.96 -14.83
N THR A 449 -36.51 -14.26 -15.19
CA THR A 449 -37.29 -15.31 -14.54
C THR A 449 -36.86 -16.68 -15.09
N ALA A 450 -36.30 -17.53 -14.24
CA ALA A 450 -35.91 -18.89 -14.56
C ALA A 450 -36.85 -19.91 -13.89
N THR A 451 -36.97 -21.10 -14.49
CA THR A 451 -37.61 -22.24 -13.83
C THR A 451 -36.63 -22.88 -12.83
N MET A 452 -37.14 -23.45 -11.75
CA MET A 452 -36.36 -24.22 -10.78
C MET A 452 -35.97 -25.59 -11.37
N THR A 453 -35.01 -25.58 -12.28
CA THR A 453 -34.47 -26.77 -12.92
C THR A 453 -32.96 -26.79 -12.72
N ALA A 454 -32.45 -27.91 -12.22
CA ALA A 454 -31.04 -28.12 -11.99
C ALA A 454 -30.28 -28.32 -13.31
N VAL A 455 -29.09 -27.73 -13.39
CA VAL A 455 -28.12 -27.95 -14.46
C VAL A 455 -26.98 -28.74 -13.88
N GLU A 456 -26.61 -29.84 -14.55
CA GLU A 456 -25.57 -30.74 -14.05
C GLU A 456 -25.80 -31.11 -12.57
N ASP A 457 -27.01 -31.57 -12.24
CA ASP A 457 -27.38 -32.05 -10.89
C ASP A 457 -27.21 -31.06 -9.72
N HIS A 458 -27.21 -29.75 -9.99
CA HIS A 458 -27.29 -28.73 -8.94
C HIS A 458 -28.05 -27.48 -9.39
N LEU A 459 -28.55 -26.72 -8.41
CA LEU A 459 -29.15 -25.41 -8.59
C LEU A 459 -28.94 -24.56 -7.33
N THR A 460 -28.40 -23.35 -7.50
CA THR A 460 -28.44 -22.31 -6.47
C THR A 460 -29.50 -21.30 -6.87
N PHE A 461 -30.41 -20.96 -5.96
CA PHE A 461 -31.50 -20.03 -6.27
C PHE A 461 -31.87 -19.19 -5.06
N LYS A 462 -32.23 -17.94 -5.33
CA LYS A 462 -32.67 -16.97 -4.32
C LYS A 462 -34.17 -16.72 -4.48
N LEU A 463 -34.88 -16.71 -3.35
CA LEU A 463 -36.31 -16.49 -3.28
C LEU A 463 -36.64 -15.40 -2.29
N THR A 464 -37.74 -14.70 -2.55
CA THR A 464 -38.31 -13.70 -1.66
C THR A 464 -39.78 -14.03 -1.45
N GLY A 465 -40.22 -14.09 -0.20
CA GLY A 465 -41.62 -14.36 0.14
C GLY A 465 -41.92 -14.05 1.60
N VAL A 466 -43.20 -14.12 1.98
CA VAL A 466 -43.69 -13.77 3.33
C VAL A 466 -44.58 -14.86 3.95
N GLU A 467 -44.75 -15.98 3.27
CA GLU A 467 -45.64 -17.08 3.64
C GLU A 467 -44.98 -18.44 3.36
N GLN A 468 -45.72 -19.52 3.60
CA GLN A 468 -45.29 -20.89 3.29
C GLN A 468 -45.47 -21.18 1.80
N TYR A 469 -44.50 -21.87 1.19
CA TYR A 469 -44.57 -22.32 -0.20
C TYR A 469 -44.19 -23.80 -0.33
N ASN A 470 -44.78 -24.49 -1.30
CA ASN A 470 -44.24 -25.75 -1.80
C ASN A 470 -43.30 -25.47 -2.95
N LEU A 471 -42.02 -25.78 -2.76
CA LEU A 471 -40.97 -25.61 -3.75
C LEU A 471 -40.75 -26.91 -4.50
N THR A 472 -40.50 -26.81 -5.80
CA THR A 472 -40.22 -27.98 -6.64
C THR A 472 -39.02 -27.71 -7.54
N VAL A 473 -37.95 -28.47 -7.34
CA VAL A 473 -36.73 -28.40 -8.15
C VAL A 473 -36.63 -29.66 -9.02
N ASN A 474 -36.59 -29.46 -10.33
CA ASN A 474 -36.51 -30.51 -11.35
C ASN A 474 -35.10 -30.66 -11.91
N GLY A 475 -34.91 -31.54 -12.89
CA GLY A 475 -33.70 -31.58 -13.72
C GLY A 475 -32.56 -32.46 -13.19
N PHE A 476 -32.74 -33.11 -12.03
CA PHE A 476 -31.75 -34.06 -11.54
C PHE A 476 -31.80 -35.38 -12.32
N THR A 477 -30.64 -35.98 -12.48
CA THR A 477 -30.41 -37.30 -13.08
C THR A 477 -30.15 -38.38 -12.03
N HIS A 478 -29.90 -37.99 -10.77
CA HIS A 478 -29.68 -38.87 -9.62
C HIS A 478 -30.79 -38.70 -8.56
N SER A 479 -30.97 -39.71 -7.70
CA SER A 479 -32.02 -39.71 -6.66
C SER A 479 -31.53 -39.38 -5.25
N SER A 480 -30.22 -39.41 -5.02
CA SER A 480 -29.62 -39.00 -3.74
C SER A 480 -29.48 -37.49 -3.73
N LEU A 481 -30.52 -36.79 -3.30
CA LEU A 481 -30.63 -35.34 -3.39
C LEU A 481 -30.72 -34.68 -2.01
N LEU A 482 -30.17 -33.48 -1.88
CA LEU A 482 -30.28 -32.66 -0.69
C LEU A 482 -30.53 -31.19 -1.06
N VAL A 483 -31.31 -30.49 -0.24
CA VAL A 483 -31.43 -29.03 -0.30
C VAL A 483 -30.93 -28.44 1.01
N LEU A 484 -30.12 -27.40 0.88
CA LEU A 484 -29.62 -26.61 2.00
C LEU A 484 -30.23 -25.21 1.88
N ASP A 485 -30.84 -24.72 2.96
CA ASP A 485 -30.99 -23.28 3.16
C ASP A 485 -29.61 -22.72 3.55
N VAL A 486 -29.00 -21.96 2.65
CA VAL A 486 -27.67 -21.34 2.79
C VAL A 486 -27.77 -19.83 2.98
N THR A 487 -28.94 -19.33 3.38
CA THR A 487 -29.17 -17.90 3.64
C THR A 487 -28.19 -17.36 4.67
N ASN A 488 -27.86 -18.16 5.69
CA ASN A 488 -26.75 -17.93 6.60
C ASN A 488 -25.66 -19.00 6.36
N PRO A 489 -24.54 -18.66 5.72
CA PRO A 489 -23.48 -19.64 5.41
C PRO A 489 -22.80 -20.22 6.66
N PHE A 490 -22.86 -19.55 7.81
CA PHE A 490 -22.35 -20.07 9.09
C PHE A 490 -23.35 -21.02 9.77
N ASN A 491 -24.61 -21.03 9.34
CA ASN A 491 -25.69 -21.80 9.92
C ASN A 491 -26.65 -22.32 8.84
N ILE A 492 -26.14 -23.20 7.98
CA ILE A 492 -26.96 -23.82 6.94
C ILE A 492 -27.97 -24.79 7.56
N VAL A 493 -29.12 -24.96 6.90
CA VAL A 493 -30.19 -25.85 7.36
C VAL A 493 -30.53 -26.85 6.25
N PRO A 494 -30.19 -28.14 6.42
CA PRO A 494 -30.65 -29.18 5.52
C PRO A 494 -32.16 -29.40 5.60
N LEU A 495 -32.82 -29.46 4.44
CA LEU A 495 -34.26 -29.66 4.31
C LEU A 495 -34.55 -31.08 3.79
N LEU A 496 -35.41 -31.81 4.50
CA LEU A 496 -35.82 -33.16 4.13
C LEU A 496 -37.08 -33.13 3.25
N GLY A 497 -36.99 -33.58 1.99
CA GLY A 497 -38.12 -33.59 1.04
C GLY A 497 -37.85 -34.20 -0.35
N ALA A 498 -36.73 -34.88 -0.57
CA ALA A 498 -36.42 -35.47 -1.88
C ALA A 498 -37.32 -36.67 -2.22
N THR A 499 -37.83 -36.75 -3.46
CA THR A 499 -38.57 -37.93 -3.97
C THR A 499 -38.13 -38.27 -5.39
N GLY A 500 -37.60 -39.47 -5.62
CA GLY A 500 -37.09 -39.86 -6.94
C GLY A 500 -35.97 -38.94 -7.41
N THR A 501 -36.05 -38.42 -8.64
CA THR A 501 -35.09 -37.45 -9.23
C THR A 501 -35.60 -36.01 -9.18
N GLN A 502 -36.47 -35.70 -8.23
CA GLN A 502 -37.06 -34.39 -8.03
C GLN A 502 -37.00 -34.04 -6.54
N ILE A 503 -36.80 -32.75 -6.24
CA ILE A 503 -36.92 -32.27 -4.87
C ILE A 503 -38.25 -31.55 -4.72
N GLN A 504 -39.05 -31.97 -3.74
CA GLN A 504 -40.28 -31.28 -3.35
C GLN A 504 -40.22 -30.98 -1.87
N TYR A 505 -40.22 -29.70 -1.49
CA TYR A 505 -40.17 -29.35 -0.07
C TYR A 505 -41.03 -28.14 0.25
N ALA A 506 -41.56 -28.10 1.47
CA ALA A 506 -42.22 -26.93 2.03
C ALA A 506 -41.23 -26.11 2.85
N ASP A 507 -41.26 -24.79 2.68
CA ASP A 507 -40.55 -23.88 3.58
C ASP A 507 -41.31 -22.57 3.78
N GLN A 508 -41.09 -21.95 4.94
CA GLN A 508 -41.50 -20.59 5.23
C GLN A 508 -40.51 -19.64 4.58
N LEU A 509 -40.99 -18.79 3.69
CA LEU A 509 -40.23 -17.61 3.28
C LEU A 509 -40.62 -16.45 4.23
N ASP A 510 -39.62 -15.86 4.88
CA ASP A 510 -39.72 -14.75 5.83
C ASP A 510 -38.78 -13.60 5.40
N GLY A 511 -38.75 -13.34 4.10
CA GLY A 511 -37.82 -12.44 3.45
C GLY A 511 -37.05 -13.14 2.34
N ASN A 512 -35.77 -12.77 2.19
CA ASN A 512 -34.88 -13.34 1.20
C ASN A 512 -34.23 -14.62 1.72
N LYS A 513 -34.37 -15.72 0.99
CA LYS A 513 -33.66 -16.97 1.25
C LYS A 513 -32.85 -17.42 0.05
N THR A 514 -31.71 -18.06 0.31
CA THR A 514 -30.86 -18.68 -0.71
C THR A 514 -30.80 -20.17 -0.47
N TYR A 515 -31.09 -20.96 -1.49
CA TYR A 515 -31.07 -22.42 -1.43
C TYR A 515 -29.98 -22.98 -2.32
N TYR A 516 -29.36 -24.06 -1.87
CA TYR A 516 -28.43 -24.88 -2.63
C TYR A 516 -28.99 -26.30 -2.74
N ALA A 517 -29.52 -26.65 -3.90
CA ALA A 517 -30.08 -27.97 -4.20
C ALA A 517 -29.11 -28.75 -5.07
N PHE A 518 -28.75 -29.98 -4.69
CA PHE A 518 -27.71 -30.75 -5.38
C PHE A 518 -27.87 -32.26 -5.19
N SER A 519 -27.23 -33.04 -6.06
CA SER A 519 -27.06 -34.48 -5.86
C SER A 519 -25.84 -34.79 -4.98
N LEU A 520 -25.92 -35.80 -4.11
CA LEU A 520 -24.84 -36.28 -3.25
C LEU A 520 -23.80 -37.12 -4.01
N THR A 521 -23.55 -36.82 -5.28
CA THR A 521 -22.49 -37.47 -6.06
C THR A 521 -21.15 -36.84 -5.76
N GLU A 522 -20.05 -37.59 -5.96
CA GLU A 522 -18.68 -37.10 -5.69
C GLU A 522 -18.35 -35.78 -6.40
N LYS A 523 -18.96 -35.52 -7.58
CA LYS A 523 -18.76 -34.27 -8.33
C LYS A 523 -19.20 -33.03 -7.55
N HIS A 524 -20.24 -33.13 -6.72
CA HIS A 524 -20.80 -31.98 -5.96
C HIS A 524 -20.37 -31.98 -4.49
N LEU A 525 -19.64 -33.00 -4.07
CA LEU A 525 -18.98 -33.06 -2.78
C LEU A 525 -17.52 -32.66 -2.96
N LEU A 526 -17.29 -31.35 -2.87
CA LEU A 526 -16.00 -30.74 -3.13
C LEU A 526 -14.94 -31.14 -2.09
N LYS A 527 -13.68 -31.03 -2.50
CA LYS A 527 -12.51 -31.09 -1.63
C LYS A 527 -11.87 -29.70 -1.58
N PRO A 528 -11.33 -29.28 -0.43
CA PRO A 528 -10.56 -28.04 -0.34
C PRO A 528 -9.44 -28.03 -1.37
N ALA A 529 -9.15 -26.86 -1.95
CA ALA A 529 -8.05 -26.67 -2.89
C ALA A 529 -6.69 -27.03 -2.27
N ALA A 530 -6.56 -26.77 -0.96
CA ALA A 530 -5.43 -27.19 -0.16
C ALA A 530 -5.87 -27.45 1.28
N MET A 531 -5.15 -28.35 1.95
CA MET A 531 -5.29 -28.62 3.37
C MET A 531 -3.91 -28.71 4.00
N SER A 532 -3.70 -28.03 5.12
CA SER A 532 -2.43 -28.04 5.84
C SER A 532 -2.66 -27.99 7.35
N LEU A 533 -1.68 -28.48 8.11
CA LEU A 533 -1.66 -28.32 9.55
C LEU A 533 -0.96 -26.99 9.89
N ASP A 534 -1.62 -26.17 10.70
CA ASP A 534 -1.05 -24.95 11.26
C ASP A 534 -0.41 -25.26 12.63
N LEU A 535 0.92 -25.20 12.65
CA LEU A 535 1.78 -25.38 13.82
C LEU A 535 2.82 -24.26 13.86
N PRO A 536 2.42 -22.98 14.03
CA PRO A 536 3.38 -21.91 13.95
C PRO A 536 4.36 -22.06 15.09
N THR A 537 5.63 -22.08 14.71
CA THR A 537 6.75 -22.30 15.63
C THR A 537 6.88 -21.16 16.65
N THR A 538 6.31 -19.99 16.34
CA THR A 538 6.20 -18.81 17.19
C THR A 538 4.78 -18.26 17.06
N ARG A 539 4.06 -18.09 18.17
CA ARG A 539 2.73 -17.45 18.18
C ARG A 539 2.91 -15.93 18.19
N LEU A 540 2.59 -15.26 17.09
CA LEU A 540 2.87 -13.84 16.88
C LEU A 540 2.05 -12.92 17.79
N GLN A 541 0.84 -13.34 18.17
CA GLN A 541 0.00 -12.68 19.17
C GLN A 541 0.43 -12.94 20.62
N SER A 542 1.54 -13.65 20.86
CA SER A 542 2.05 -13.80 22.22
C SER A 542 2.73 -12.49 22.68
N PRO A 543 2.32 -11.88 23.81
CA PRO A 543 3.02 -10.72 24.35
C PRO A 543 4.41 -11.09 24.91
N CYS A 544 4.72 -12.38 25.02
CA CYS A 544 5.99 -12.89 25.52
C CYS A 544 7.12 -12.82 24.49
N ASN A 545 6.80 -12.51 23.24
CA ASN A 545 7.78 -12.37 22.16
C ASN A 545 8.69 -11.16 22.37
N GLN A 546 9.91 -11.28 21.84
CA GLN A 546 11.00 -10.33 22.00
C GLN A 546 11.79 -10.24 20.69
N ALA A 547 11.76 -9.08 20.02
CA ALA A 547 12.50 -8.85 18.79
C ALA A 547 12.71 -7.35 18.57
N ASP A 548 13.92 -6.94 18.18
CA ASP A 548 14.18 -5.57 17.70
C ASP A 548 14.31 -5.49 16.17
N TYR A 549 14.29 -6.65 15.50
CA TYR A 549 14.41 -6.74 14.05
C TYR A 549 13.47 -7.80 13.50
N PHE A 550 12.53 -7.41 12.65
CA PHE A 550 11.72 -8.34 11.87
C PHE A 550 12.24 -8.53 10.47
N ILE A 551 12.31 -9.79 10.03
CA ILE A 551 12.36 -10.15 8.60
C ILE A 551 10.99 -10.72 8.27
N ILE A 552 10.16 -9.99 7.53
CA ILE A 552 8.86 -10.48 7.06
C ILE A 552 9.06 -10.95 5.62
N TYR A 553 8.82 -12.23 5.35
CA TYR A 553 9.17 -12.83 4.06
C TYR A 553 8.07 -13.75 3.54
N HIS A 554 7.98 -13.86 2.21
CA HIS A 554 7.09 -14.84 1.59
C HIS A 554 7.62 -16.26 1.81
N ASP A 555 6.71 -17.20 2.05
CA ASP A 555 6.93 -18.61 2.41
C ASP A 555 7.84 -19.38 1.44
N SER A 556 7.94 -18.91 0.19
CA SER A 556 8.79 -19.51 -0.84
C SER A 556 10.29 -19.26 -0.66
N PHE A 557 10.70 -18.43 0.30
CA PHE A 557 12.10 -18.03 0.49
C PHE A 557 12.72 -18.64 1.75
N ASP A 558 13.96 -19.11 1.63
CA ASP A 558 14.84 -19.41 2.76
C ASP A 558 15.64 -18.16 3.14
N THR A 559 15.35 -17.62 4.32
CA THR A 559 15.98 -16.42 4.86
C THR A 559 17.09 -16.71 5.86
N LYS A 560 17.49 -17.98 6.08
CA LYS A 560 18.40 -18.37 7.18
C LYS A 560 19.75 -17.67 7.12
N ALA A 561 20.31 -17.50 5.92
CA ALA A 561 21.57 -16.80 5.74
C ALA A 561 21.46 -15.30 6.08
N LEU A 562 20.32 -14.68 5.77
CA LEU A 562 20.02 -13.28 6.08
C LEU A 562 19.79 -13.09 7.59
N GLU A 563 19.00 -13.97 8.21
CA GLU A 563 18.75 -14.01 9.66
C GLU A 563 20.08 -14.06 10.42
N ASN A 564 20.95 -15.02 10.08
CA ASN A 564 22.26 -15.18 10.71
C ASN A 564 23.16 -13.95 10.52
N LEU A 565 23.13 -13.33 9.34
CA LEU A 565 23.92 -12.13 9.05
C LEU A 565 23.50 -10.96 9.95
N ILE A 566 22.20 -10.72 10.10
CA ILE A 566 21.67 -9.61 10.88
C ILE A 566 21.86 -9.89 12.39
N ALA A 567 21.63 -11.13 12.82
CA ALA A 567 21.90 -11.54 14.21
C ALA A 567 23.39 -11.38 14.58
N ALA A 568 24.32 -11.67 13.66
CA ALA A 568 25.75 -11.46 13.87
C ALA A 568 26.15 -9.98 14.06
N ARG A 569 25.25 -9.03 13.75
CA ARG A 569 25.41 -7.60 14.01
C ARG A 569 24.79 -7.17 15.35
N GLY A 570 24.38 -8.12 16.19
CA GLY A 570 23.89 -7.89 17.55
C GLY A 570 22.39 -7.60 17.65
N LYS A 571 21.61 -7.84 16.58
CA LYS A 571 20.15 -7.67 16.58
C LYS A 571 19.45 -8.94 17.06
N LYS A 572 18.32 -8.80 17.75
CA LYS A 572 17.39 -9.90 18.05
C LYS A 572 16.39 -10.04 16.91
N VAL A 573 16.75 -10.92 15.98
CA VAL A 573 16.00 -11.17 14.75
C VAL A 573 14.85 -12.13 15.01
N MET A 574 13.67 -11.79 14.52
CA MET A 574 12.55 -12.70 14.33
C MET A 574 12.19 -12.73 12.84
N ALA A 575 12.45 -13.86 12.19
CA ALA A 575 12.04 -14.09 10.81
C ALA A 575 10.63 -14.68 10.82
N VAL A 576 9.69 -14.01 10.15
CA VAL A 576 8.26 -14.32 10.16
C VAL A 576 7.78 -14.55 8.73
N GLN A 577 7.16 -15.70 8.48
CA GLN A 577 6.48 -15.95 7.21
C GLN A 577 5.26 -15.05 7.12
N VAL A 578 5.02 -14.47 5.95
CA VAL A 578 3.88 -13.56 5.78
C VAL A 578 2.54 -14.29 5.91
N SER A 579 2.49 -15.60 5.60
CA SER A 579 1.31 -16.44 5.84
C SER A 579 0.96 -16.60 7.32
N ASP A 580 1.94 -16.75 8.22
CA ASP A 580 1.73 -16.81 9.67
C ASP A 580 1.09 -15.50 10.17
N ILE A 581 1.49 -14.36 9.60
CA ILE A 581 0.86 -13.07 9.88
C ILE A 581 -0.60 -13.08 9.44
N TYR A 582 -0.90 -13.56 8.23
CA TYR A 582 -2.28 -13.66 7.76
C TYR A 582 -3.11 -14.57 8.65
N ASP A 583 -2.57 -15.70 9.07
CA ASP A 583 -3.25 -16.69 9.91
C ASP A 583 -3.66 -16.11 11.26
N GLU A 584 -2.77 -15.38 11.92
CA GLU A 584 -3.05 -14.81 13.25
C GLU A 584 -3.78 -13.44 13.19
N PHE A 585 -3.52 -12.60 12.18
CA PHE A 585 -4.04 -11.22 12.14
C PHE A 585 -5.15 -10.97 11.12
N ASN A 586 -5.46 -11.94 10.25
CA ASN A 586 -6.56 -11.82 9.29
C ASN A 586 -7.20 -13.17 8.93
N HIS A 587 -7.21 -14.11 9.88
CA HIS A 587 -7.86 -15.42 9.74
C HIS A 587 -7.39 -16.24 8.53
N GLY A 588 -6.17 -16.01 8.07
CA GLY A 588 -5.49 -16.66 6.95
C GLY A 588 -5.69 -16.00 5.60
N LEU A 589 -6.43 -14.89 5.52
CA LEU A 589 -6.63 -14.14 4.29
C LEU A 589 -5.47 -13.15 4.06
N PRO A 590 -4.80 -13.18 2.89
CA PRO A 590 -3.81 -12.18 2.54
C PRO A 590 -4.40 -10.77 2.52
N ASP A 591 -3.79 -9.85 3.25
CA ASP A 591 -4.11 -8.41 3.21
C ASP A 591 -2.93 -7.61 3.80
N PRO A 592 -2.49 -6.48 3.21
CA PRO A 592 -1.49 -5.61 3.81
C PRO A 592 -1.90 -5.11 5.22
N GLN A 593 -3.19 -4.99 5.53
CA GLN A 593 -3.67 -4.65 6.86
C GLN A 593 -3.22 -5.67 7.92
N ALA A 594 -3.15 -6.96 7.60
CA ALA A 594 -2.66 -7.97 8.54
C ALA A 594 -1.19 -7.71 8.95
N ILE A 595 -0.35 -7.29 8.00
CA ILE A 595 1.06 -6.91 8.26
C ILE A 595 1.11 -5.68 9.15
N LYS A 596 0.25 -4.70 8.89
CA LYS A 596 0.12 -3.49 9.70
C LYS A 596 -0.32 -3.80 11.13
N ASP A 597 -1.31 -4.65 11.29
CA ASP A 597 -1.88 -5.04 12.58
C ASP A 597 -0.85 -5.85 13.39
N PHE A 598 -0.11 -6.74 12.74
CA PHE A 598 1.00 -7.46 13.36
C PHE A 598 2.08 -6.50 13.87
N LEU A 599 2.56 -5.58 13.04
CA LEU A 599 3.61 -4.63 13.43
C LEU A 599 3.14 -3.69 14.54
N THR A 600 1.87 -3.26 14.50
CA THR A 600 1.24 -2.46 15.56
C THR A 600 1.16 -3.26 16.86
N TYR A 601 0.65 -4.48 16.81
CA TYR A 601 0.57 -5.38 17.96
C TYR A 601 1.94 -5.65 18.57
N ALA A 602 2.94 -5.99 17.75
CA ALA A 602 4.28 -6.27 18.21
C ALA A 602 4.93 -5.04 18.84
N TYR A 603 4.77 -3.86 18.20
CA TYR A 603 5.21 -2.60 18.77
C TYR A 603 4.54 -2.35 20.13
N GLU A 604 3.24 -2.64 20.28
CA GLU A 604 2.48 -2.39 21.51
C GLU A 604 2.72 -3.39 22.64
N ASN A 605 2.90 -4.67 22.32
CA ASN A 605 2.75 -5.75 23.29
C ASN A 605 4.04 -6.55 23.56
N TYR A 606 5.03 -6.52 22.67
CA TYR A 606 6.25 -7.34 22.84
C TYR A 606 7.12 -6.83 24.00
N ILE A 607 7.82 -7.76 24.65
CA ILE A 607 8.79 -7.42 25.69
C ILE A 607 10.08 -6.86 25.07
N GLN A 608 10.77 -5.98 25.82
CA GLN A 608 12.02 -5.36 25.38
C GLN A 608 13.13 -6.39 25.08
N PRO A 609 13.96 -6.23 24.04
CA PRO A 609 13.93 -5.11 23.12
C PRO A 609 12.73 -5.21 22.16
N ARG A 610 12.10 -4.07 21.95
CA ARG A 610 10.93 -3.92 21.06
C ARG A 610 11.36 -3.68 19.62
N PRO A 611 10.46 -3.89 18.64
CA PRO A 611 10.79 -3.73 17.22
C PRO A 611 11.36 -2.33 16.92
N VAL A 612 12.50 -2.31 16.21
CA VAL A 612 13.19 -1.09 15.73
C VAL A 612 13.32 -1.14 14.21
N TYR A 613 13.54 -2.32 13.64
CA TYR A 613 13.72 -2.51 12.20
C TYR A 613 12.70 -3.50 11.63
N VAL A 614 12.29 -3.23 10.39
CA VAL A 614 11.47 -4.13 9.57
C VAL A 614 12.12 -4.27 8.21
N LEU A 615 12.37 -5.51 7.78
CA LEU A 615 12.82 -5.84 6.45
C LEU A 615 11.76 -6.68 5.75
N LEU A 616 11.18 -6.15 4.67
CA LEU A 616 10.24 -6.89 3.83
C LEU A 616 11.01 -7.64 2.74
N VAL A 617 10.86 -8.96 2.65
CA VAL A 617 11.56 -9.83 1.69
C VAL A 617 10.55 -10.53 0.78
N GLY A 618 10.39 -9.96 -0.41
CA GLY A 618 9.41 -10.37 -1.40
C GLY A 618 8.92 -9.16 -2.17
N ASP A 619 8.70 -9.33 -3.46
CA ASP A 619 8.18 -8.26 -4.31
C ASP A 619 6.67 -8.04 -4.11
N ALA A 620 6.17 -6.87 -4.54
CA ALA A 620 4.75 -6.55 -4.54
C ALA A 620 4.18 -6.49 -5.95
N ASN A 621 2.85 -6.58 -6.09
CA ASN A 621 2.18 -6.48 -7.39
C ASN A 621 0.83 -5.75 -7.28
N GLN A 622 0.57 -4.78 -8.16
CA GLN A 622 -0.71 -4.07 -8.28
C GLN A 622 -1.84 -4.93 -8.87
N ASP A 623 -1.50 -5.95 -9.65
CA ASP A 623 -2.41 -7.01 -10.05
C ASP A 623 -2.50 -8.04 -8.92
N THR A 624 -3.14 -7.64 -7.83
CA THR A 624 -3.15 -8.35 -6.54
C THR A 624 -3.70 -9.78 -6.60
N LEU A 625 -4.50 -10.08 -7.63
CA LEU A 625 -5.15 -11.37 -7.86
C LEU A 625 -4.54 -12.13 -9.03
N ASN A 626 -3.52 -11.54 -9.68
CA ASN A 626 -2.92 -12.06 -10.90
C ASN A 626 -3.95 -12.30 -12.02
N GLU A 627 -4.97 -11.42 -12.13
CA GLU A 627 -6.02 -11.54 -13.14
C GLU A 627 -5.52 -11.14 -14.54
N LEU A 628 -4.48 -10.30 -14.60
CA LEU A 628 -3.80 -9.90 -15.84
C LEU A 628 -2.61 -10.81 -16.17
N GLY A 629 -2.26 -11.74 -15.28
CA GLY A 629 -1.26 -12.79 -15.54
C GLY A 629 0.20 -12.35 -15.39
N ASN A 630 0.48 -11.26 -14.66
CA ASN A 630 1.82 -10.69 -14.54
C ASN A 630 2.54 -11.01 -13.22
N GLY A 631 2.16 -12.11 -12.56
CA GLY A 631 2.82 -12.62 -11.36
C GLY A 631 2.01 -12.41 -10.08
N ILE A 632 2.57 -12.89 -8.97
CA ILE A 632 1.90 -12.86 -7.67
C ILE A 632 2.42 -11.73 -6.80
N ASN A 633 1.67 -11.43 -5.75
CA ASN A 633 2.06 -10.50 -4.70
C ASN A 633 2.77 -11.27 -3.57
N TYR A 634 4.11 -11.31 -3.56
CA TYR A 634 4.89 -12.08 -2.57
C TYR A 634 4.76 -11.48 -1.17
N VAL A 635 5.01 -10.17 -1.04
CA VAL A 635 4.72 -9.41 0.18
C VAL A 635 4.04 -8.11 -0.23
N PRO A 636 2.71 -7.97 0.00
CA PRO A 636 1.95 -6.82 -0.47
C PRO A 636 2.48 -5.50 0.07
N THR A 637 2.28 -4.44 -0.70
CA THR A 637 2.45 -3.05 -0.27
C THR A 637 1.08 -2.46 0.04
N HIS A 638 1.05 -1.46 0.93
CA HIS A 638 -0.08 -0.54 0.99
C HIS A 638 -0.03 0.44 -0.19
N THR A 639 -1.20 0.90 -0.64
CA THR A 639 -1.33 1.90 -1.69
C THR A 639 -2.16 3.08 -1.20
N PHE A 640 -1.75 4.30 -1.57
CA PHE A 640 -2.49 5.52 -1.31
C PHE A 640 -2.67 6.33 -2.61
N HIS A 641 -3.52 7.35 -2.58
CA HIS A 641 -3.77 8.21 -3.74
C HIS A 641 -2.86 9.44 -3.73
N THR A 642 -2.15 9.67 -4.83
CA THR A 642 -1.44 10.92 -5.12
C THR A 642 -2.11 11.63 -6.28
N VAL A 643 -2.12 12.97 -6.26
CA VAL A 643 -2.74 13.78 -7.32
C VAL A 643 -2.04 13.57 -8.68
N LEU A 644 -0.73 13.36 -8.67
CA LEU A 644 0.06 13.23 -9.91
C LEU A 644 -0.09 11.86 -10.56
N MET A 645 -0.20 10.78 -9.75
CA MET A 645 -0.10 9.41 -10.27
C MET A 645 -1.37 8.57 -10.05
N GLY A 646 -2.25 8.96 -9.14
CA GLY A 646 -3.33 8.09 -8.69
C GLY A 646 -2.82 7.10 -7.65
N GLU A 647 -3.00 5.81 -7.89
CA GLU A 647 -2.49 4.78 -6.98
C GLU A 647 -0.97 4.80 -6.86
N THR A 648 -0.46 4.80 -5.64
CA THR A 648 0.98 4.88 -5.36
C THR A 648 1.32 3.98 -4.17
N ALA A 649 2.35 3.14 -4.31
CA ALA A 649 2.82 2.24 -3.25
C ALA A 649 3.47 3.00 -2.09
N SER A 650 3.29 2.51 -0.86
CA SER A 650 3.89 3.11 0.35
C SER A 650 4.11 2.07 1.44
N ASP A 651 5.34 1.60 1.59
CA ASP A 651 5.72 0.76 2.72
C ASP A 651 5.86 1.56 4.04
N ASN A 652 6.06 2.88 3.98
CA ASN A 652 6.12 3.74 5.18
C ASN A 652 4.89 3.56 6.08
N TRP A 653 3.74 3.28 5.47
CA TRP A 653 2.48 3.05 6.18
C TRP A 653 2.55 1.86 7.15
N PHE A 654 3.30 0.80 6.83
CA PHE A 654 3.43 -0.37 7.72
C PHE A 654 4.05 -0.01 9.07
N VAL A 655 4.96 0.97 9.09
CA VAL A 655 5.74 1.33 10.28
C VAL A 655 5.27 2.60 10.99
N SER A 656 4.24 3.28 10.51
CA SER A 656 3.57 4.40 11.22
C SER A 656 2.49 3.89 12.18
N VAL A 657 2.90 3.19 13.25
CA VAL A 657 2.02 2.34 14.09
C VAL A 657 1.52 3.03 15.36
N HIS A 658 2.04 4.20 15.71
CA HIS A 658 1.60 4.95 16.88
C HIS A 658 1.02 6.31 16.52
N GLY A 659 -0.29 6.49 16.77
CA GLY A 659 -1.03 7.70 16.38
C GLY A 659 -1.62 7.59 14.96
N ASP A 660 -2.52 8.52 14.64
CA ASP A 660 -3.08 8.69 13.29
C ASP A 660 -2.26 9.74 12.52
N ASP A 661 -1.03 9.38 12.18
CA ASP A 661 -0.07 10.26 11.54
C ASP A 661 0.92 9.48 10.65
N PRO A 662 1.67 10.15 9.74
CA PRO A 662 2.54 9.46 8.79
C PRO A 662 3.97 9.25 9.30
N PHE A 663 4.29 9.55 10.57
CA PHE A 663 5.64 9.38 11.08
C PHE A 663 5.94 7.89 11.33
N PRO A 664 7.10 7.38 10.90
CA PRO A 664 7.47 5.98 11.13
C PRO A 664 8.04 5.77 12.55
N ASP A 665 7.62 4.70 13.21
CA ASP A 665 8.07 4.25 14.53
C ASP A 665 9.14 3.15 14.47
N MET A 666 9.41 2.63 13.27
CA MET A 666 10.43 1.62 12.96
C MET A 666 11.12 1.98 11.63
N PHE A 667 12.40 1.62 11.50
CA PHE A 667 13.14 1.77 10.25
C PHE A 667 12.80 0.61 9.30
N LEU A 668 12.30 0.96 8.11
CA LEU A 668 11.88 -0.02 7.12
C LEU A 668 12.81 -0.04 5.91
N GLY A 669 13.11 -1.24 5.43
CA GLY A 669 13.66 -1.46 4.08
C GLY A 669 12.96 -2.63 3.38
N ARG A 670 13.07 -2.69 2.05
CA ARG A 670 12.53 -3.78 1.22
C ARG A 670 13.62 -4.43 0.37
N ILE A 671 13.61 -5.77 0.32
CA ILE A 671 14.31 -6.61 -0.64
C ILE A 671 13.23 -7.23 -1.55
N PRO A 672 12.85 -6.56 -2.66
CA PRO A 672 11.72 -6.93 -3.53
C PRO A 672 12.09 -8.08 -4.46
N VAL A 673 12.26 -9.30 -3.96
CA VAL A 673 12.70 -10.47 -4.75
C VAL A 673 11.53 -11.36 -5.20
N LYS A 674 11.68 -11.97 -6.38
CA LYS A 674 10.74 -12.94 -6.97
C LYS A 674 11.27 -14.37 -6.89
N THR A 675 12.58 -14.54 -6.72
CA THR A 675 13.21 -15.87 -6.67
C THR A 675 14.24 -16.00 -5.55
N GLN A 676 14.48 -17.23 -5.07
CA GLN A 676 15.53 -17.48 -4.07
C GLN A 676 16.92 -17.06 -4.59
N ALA A 677 17.18 -17.21 -5.89
CA ALA A 677 18.46 -16.82 -6.49
C ALA A 677 18.71 -15.30 -6.39
N GLU A 678 17.68 -14.48 -6.55
CA GLU A 678 17.76 -13.04 -6.33
C GLU A 678 18.01 -12.70 -4.87
N LEU A 679 17.34 -13.38 -3.93
CA LEU A 679 17.60 -13.21 -2.49
C LEU A 679 19.05 -13.54 -2.15
N ASP A 680 19.55 -14.69 -2.63
CA ASP A 680 20.93 -15.12 -2.42
C ASP A 680 21.94 -14.11 -2.98
N ALA A 681 21.65 -13.51 -4.14
CA ALA A 681 22.47 -12.46 -4.74
C ALA A 681 22.57 -11.23 -3.83
N VAL A 682 21.44 -10.76 -3.27
CA VAL A 682 21.42 -9.64 -2.32
C VAL A 682 22.18 -9.99 -1.04
N VAL A 683 21.93 -11.16 -0.46
CA VAL A 683 22.58 -11.63 0.78
C VAL A 683 24.10 -11.73 0.61
N LYS A 684 24.59 -12.26 -0.52
CA LYS A 684 26.02 -12.31 -0.84
C LYS A 684 26.65 -10.91 -0.83
N LYS A 685 25.97 -9.91 -1.39
CA LYS A 685 26.43 -8.50 -1.36
C LYS A 685 26.49 -7.97 0.07
N LEU A 686 25.45 -8.20 0.88
CA LEU A 686 25.39 -7.76 2.28
C LEU A 686 26.46 -8.42 3.17
N ILE A 687 26.83 -9.67 2.91
CA ILE A 687 27.92 -10.38 3.62
C ILE A 687 29.29 -9.81 3.26
N ARG A 688 29.47 -9.41 1.99
CA ARG A 688 30.76 -9.02 1.42
C ARG A 688 31.10 -7.55 1.69
N TYR A 689 30.14 -6.65 1.53
CA TYR A 689 30.33 -5.20 1.58
C TYR A 689 31.07 -4.69 2.84
N PRO A 690 30.75 -5.14 4.08
CA PRO A 690 31.45 -4.68 5.29
C PRO A 690 32.92 -5.17 5.40
N LYS A 691 33.35 -6.09 4.52
CA LYS A 691 34.70 -6.68 4.53
C LYS A 691 35.62 -6.11 3.45
N VAL A 692 35.08 -5.31 2.54
CA VAL A 692 35.82 -4.70 1.42
C VAL A 692 36.88 -3.73 1.95
N PRO A 693 38.14 -3.77 1.49
CA PRO A 693 39.13 -2.77 1.90
C PRO A 693 38.69 -1.34 1.50
N LEU A 694 38.96 -0.37 2.37
CA LEU A 694 38.86 1.06 2.02
C LEU A 694 40.17 1.44 1.33
N ASP A 695 40.16 1.46 -0.01
CA ASP A 695 41.33 1.68 -0.86
C ASP A 695 41.22 2.97 -1.71
N GLY A 696 40.31 3.87 -1.32
CA GLY A 696 40.05 5.16 -1.95
C GLY A 696 38.75 5.20 -2.75
N TRP A 697 38.13 4.05 -3.07
CA TRP A 697 36.85 4.03 -3.80
C TRP A 697 35.71 4.66 -2.99
N GLU A 698 35.76 4.57 -1.67
CA GLU A 698 34.80 5.14 -0.75
C GLU A 698 34.78 6.68 -0.76
N GLN A 699 35.83 7.32 -1.28
CA GLN A 699 35.90 8.76 -1.44
C GLN A 699 35.21 9.23 -2.73
N ASN A 700 34.95 8.33 -3.69
CA ASN A 700 34.33 8.67 -4.95
C ASN A 700 32.81 8.79 -4.80
N VAL A 701 32.24 9.85 -5.36
CA VAL A 701 30.80 10.07 -5.44
C VAL A 701 30.43 10.46 -6.88
N LEU A 702 29.39 9.83 -7.43
CA LEU A 702 28.96 10.04 -8.80
C LEU A 702 27.67 10.88 -8.84
N PHE A 703 27.67 11.94 -9.64
CA PHE A 703 26.52 12.79 -9.92
C PHE A 703 26.17 12.73 -11.40
N VAL A 704 24.98 12.22 -11.68
CA VAL A 704 24.40 12.14 -13.01
C VAL A 704 23.20 13.09 -13.08
N ALA A 705 23.14 13.92 -14.11
CA ALA A 705 22.02 14.83 -14.31
C ALA A 705 21.48 14.75 -15.74
N ASP A 706 20.16 14.86 -15.85
CA ASP A 706 19.41 15.01 -17.09
C ASP A 706 19.66 16.38 -17.76
N ASP A 707 19.16 16.62 -18.96
CA ASP A 707 19.53 17.76 -19.83
C ASP A 707 18.92 19.12 -19.44
N ILE A 708 18.24 19.19 -18.29
CA ILE A 708 17.65 20.41 -17.74
C ILE A 708 18.56 21.03 -16.67
N ALA A 709 18.87 22.32 -16.85
CA ALA A 709 19.81 23.07 -16.02
C ALA A 709 19.49 23.05 -14.51
N GLU A 710 18.22 22.95 -14.12
CA GLU A 710 17.79 22.82 -12.72
C GLU A 710 18.33 21.54 -12.06
N PHE A 711 18.42 20.41 -12.79
CA PHE A 711 18.95 19.16 -12.25
C PHE A 711 20.47 19.21 -12.04
N GLU A 712 21.19 19.87 -12.95
CA GLU A 712 22.64 20.10 -12.82
C GLU A 712 22.96 21.05 -11.67
N LYS A 713 22.21 22.15 -11.54
CA LYS A 713 22.34 23.11 -10.43
C LYS A 713 22.13 22.43 -9.08
N LEU A 714 21.17 21.51 -8.98
CA LEU A 714 20.97 20.72 -7.77
C LEU A 714 22.22 19.87 -7.46
N SER A 715 22.74 19.15 -8.46
CA SER A 715 23.96 18.34 -8.31
C SER A 715 25.15 19.19 -7.86
N ASP A 716 25.42 20.31 -8.51
CA ASP A 716 26.53 21.20 -8.16
C ASP A 716 26.35 21.80 -6.76
N SER A 717 25.13 22.21 -6.39
CA SER A 717 24.80 22.73 -5.05
C SER A 717 25.07 21.70 -3.95
N LEU A 718 24.73 20.44 -4.15
CA LEU A 718 25.01 19.35 -3.19
C LEU A 718 26.51 19.09 -3.07
N ILE A 719 27.24 19.11 -4.19
CA ILE A 719 28.69 18.92 -4.22
C ILE A 719 29.39 20.04 -3.44
N GLU A 720 29.09 21.29 -3.75
CA GLU A 720 29.73 22.47 -3.13
C GLU A 720 29.47 22.54 -1.62
N LYS A 721 28.27 22.15 -1.16
CA LYS A 721 27.89 22.23 0.25
C LYS A 721 28.48 21.10 1.11
N TYR A 722 28.46 19.87 0.61
CA TYR A 722 28.64 18.70 1.49
C TYR A 722 29.84 17.82 1.15
N LEU A 723 30.48 18.01 -0.01
CA LEU A 723 31.45 17.06 -0.55
C LEU A 723 32.89 17.58 -0.66
N ALA A 724 33.24 18.60 0.12
CA ALA A 724 34.59 19.18 0.12
C ALA A 724 35.72 18.16 0.39
N ASN A 725 35.43 17.05 1.08
CA ASN A 725 36.39 15.99 1.41
C ASN A 725 36.23 14.72 0.55
N TYR A 726 35.47 14.79 -0.55
CA TYR A 726 35.19 13.67 -1.44
C TYR A 726 35.62 13.99 -2.88
N SER A 727 35.60 12.98 -3.75
CA SER A 727 35.97 13.06 -5.17
C SER A 727 34.73 12.97 -6.06
N PRO A 728 34.02 14.10 -6.30
CA PRO A 728 32.82 14.11 -7.13
C PRO A 728 33.13 13.99 -8.62
N THR A 729 32.51 13.01 -9.27
CA THR A 729 32.46 12.89 -10.74
C THR A 729 31.11 13.39 -11.25
N ARG A 730 31.12 14.30 -12.23
CA ARG A 730 29.93 14.86 -12.86
C ARG A 730 29.75 14.26 -14.25
N ILE A 731 28.54 13.80 -14.56
CA ILE A 731 28.16 13.34 -15.89
C ILE A 731 26.79 13.95 -16.21
N TYR A 732 26.78 15.01 -17.02
CA TYR A 732 25.56 15.77 -17.33
C TYR A 732 25.19 15.60 -18.79
N LEU A 733 23.93 15.23 -19.05
CA LEU A 733 23.44 14.95 -20.40
C LEU A 733 23.52 16.17 -21.32
N SER A 734 23.35 17.39 -20.79
CA SER A 734 23.42 18.61 -21.61
C SER A 734 24.78 18.84 -22.29
N THR A 735 25.83 18.18 -21.81
CA THR A 735 27.22 18.41 -22.25
C THR A 735 27.72 17.40 -23.29
N GLU A 736 27.02 16.27 -23.45
CA GLU A 736 27.52 15.12 -24.20
C GLU A 736 26.38 14.32 -24.86
N ASP A 737 26.74 13.47 -25.82
CA ASP A 737 25.81 12.54 -26.45
C ASP A 737 25.34 11.44 -25.48
N GLU A 738 24.07 11.02 -25.59
CA GLU A 738 23.43 10.02 -24.72
C GLU A 738 24.22 8.70 -24.63
N THR A 739 24.86 8.26 -25.73
CA THR A 739 25.66 7.03 -25.76
C THR A 739 26.95 7.19 -24.96
N MET A 740 27.58 8.36 -25.06
CA MET A 740 28.79 8.70 -24.31
C MET A 740 28.48 8.83 -22.81
N VAL A 741 27.38 9.50 -22.47
CA VAL A 741 26.88 9.62 -21.09
C VAL A 741 26.64 8.22 -20.51
N ARG A 742 25.89 7.37 -21.21
CA ARG A 742 25.62 5.98 -20.78
C ARG A 742 26.91 5.19 -20.53
N GLN A 743 27.89 5.30 -21.42
CA GLN A 743 29.20 4.65 -21.24
C GLN A 743 29.94 5.18 -20.01
N LYS A 744 29.97 6.50 -19.81
CA LYS A 744 30.65 7.13 -18.66
C LYS A 744 30.00 6.78 -17.33
N ILE A 745 28.67 6.69 -17.28
CA ILE A 745 27.94 6.25 -16.08
C ILE A 745 28.39 4.84 -15.68
N ARG A 746 28.37 3.88 -16.62
CA ARG A 746 28.84 2.51 -16.35
C ARG A 746 30.30 2.48 -15.92
N GLN A 747 31.17 3.25 -16.57
CA GLN A 747 32.59 3.31 -16.23
C GLN A 747 32.82 3.86 -14.81
N ALA A 748 32.11 4.93 -14.43
CA ALA A 748 32.21 5.55 -13.12
C ALA A 748 31.72 4.60 -12.01
N ILE A 749 30.59 3.93 -12.20
CA ILE A 749 30.10 2.92 -11.25
C ILE A 749 31.10 1.76 -11.14
N ASN A 750 31.65 1.28 -12.26
CA ASN A 750 32.66 0.20 -12.29
C ASN A 750 33.98 0.57 -11.61
N ALA A 751 34.38 1.84 -11.65
CA ALA A 751 35.55 2.33 -10.93
C ALA A 751 35.35 2.30 -9.40
N GLY A 752 34.09 2.32 -8.96
CA GLY A 752 33.68 2.31 -7.56
C GLY A 752 33.37 3.71 -7.05
N ALA A 753 32.16 3.87 -6.54
CA ALA A 753 31.66 5.06 -5.86
C ALA A 753 30.82 4.64 -4.66
N VAL A 754 30.99 5.30 -3.51
CA VAL A 754 30.16 5.02 -2.33
C VAL A 754 28.72 5.46 -2.52
N LEU A 755 28.52 6.53 -3.30
CA LEU A 755 27.22 7.10 -3.61
C LEU A 755 27.13 7.45 -5.10
N THR A 756 26.01 7.08 -5.70
CA THR A 756 25.59 7.48 -7.04
C THR A 756 24.28 8.23 -6.92
N ASN A 757 24.28 9.50 -7.30
CA ASN A 757 23.12 10.36 -7.30
C ASN A 757 22.66 10.62 -8.74
N TYR A 758 21.38 10.42 -9.00
CA TYR A 758 20.75 10.82 -10.26
C TYR A 758 19.69 11.89 -9.99
N THR A 759 19.74 13.01 -10.72
CA THR A 759 18.72 14.07 -10.74
C THR A 759 18.16 14.24 -12.14
N GLY A 760 16.86 14.05 -12.34
CA GLY A 760 16.30 14.11 -13.68
C GLY A 760 14.91 13.52 -13.83
N HIS A 761 14.45 13.39 -15.07
CA HIS A 761 13.28 12.56 -15.37
C HIS A 761 13.59 11.09 -15.17
N GLY A 762 12.57 10.32 -14.79
CA GLY A 762 12.67 8.88 -14.61
C GLY A 762 11.36 8.21 -15.00
N SER A 763 11.46 6.93 -15.30
CA SER A 763 10.32 6.03 -15.40
C SER A 763 10.59 4.79 -14.56
N VAL A 764 9.80 3.72 -14.70
CA VAL A 764 9.90 2.52 -13.84
C VAL A 764 11.33 1.96 -13.79
N ASN A 765 12.00 1.81 -14.94
CA ASN A 765 13.29 1.11 -15.04
C ASN A 765 14.40 1.87 -15.79
N LEU A 766 14.30 3.20 -15.94
CA LEU A 766 15.25 4.00 -16.70
C LEU A 766 15.45 5.43 -16.17
N TRP A 767 16.56 6.05 -16.57
CA TRP A 767 16.92 7.46 -16.38
C TRP A 767 16.84 8.22 -17.72
N ALA A 768 16.20 9.40 -17.68
CA ALA A 768 15.99 10.33 -18.80
C ALA A 768 15.13 9.78 -19.95
N GLY A 769 14.56 10.65 -20.79
CA GLY A 769 13.80 10.23 -21.97
C GLY A 769 14.67 9.58 -23.05
N GLU A 770 15.94 9.97 -23.06
CA GLU A 770 17.07 9.54 -23.89
C GLU A 770 17.64 8.18 -23.42
N ILE A 771 17.12 7.66 -22.30
CA ILE A 771 17.52 6.37 -21.73
C ILE A 771 19.03 6.38 -21.43
N ILE A 772 19.54 7.35 -20.68
CA ILE A 772 20.99 7.42 -20.42
C ILE A 772 21.50 6.32 -19.49
N PHE A 773 20.59 5.60 -18.82
CA PHE A 773 20.87 4.41 -18.04
C PHE A 773 19.58 3.61 -17.81
N ASN A 774 19.60 2.29 -17.94
CA ASN A 774 18.43 1.41 -17.69
C ASN A 774 18.81 0.08 -17.01
N PHE A 775 17.84 -0.83 -16.84
CA PHE A 775 18.09 -2.15 -16.26
C PHE A 775 19.11 -3.01 -17.04
N GLU A 776 19.19 -2.88 -18.38
CA GLU A 776 20.19 -3.59 -19.19
C GLU A 776 21.60 -3.09 -18.88
N ASP A 777 21.76 -1.79 -18.64
CA ASP A 777 23.03 -1.21 -18.22
C ASP A 777 23.47 -1.72 -16.84
N VAL A 778 22.53 -1.95 -15.92
CA VAL A 778 22.82 -2.60 -14.61
C VAL A 778 23.40 -3.99 -14.82
N ALA A 779 22.85 -4.78 -15.75
CA ALA A 779 23.35 -6.11 -16.07
C ALA A 779 24.80 -6.08 -16.60
N LEU A 780 25.22 -4.97 -17.22
CA LEU A 780 26.57 -4.75 -17.76
C LEU A 780 27.57 -4.16 -16.74
N LEU A 781 27.14 -3.86 -15.51
CA LEU A 781 28.05 -3.39 -14.47
C LEU A 781 29.06 -4.48 -14.09
N ASN A 782 30.21 -4.02 -13.59
CA ASN A 782 31.33 -4.82 -13.13
C ASN A 782 32.04 -4.08 -11.98
N ASN A 783 31.28 -3.77 -10.93
CA ASN A 783 31.75 -3.16 -9.68
C ASN A 783 31.71 -4.14 -8.50
N PRO A 784 32.30 -5.35 -8.59
CA PRO A 784 32.35 -6.24 -7.44
C PRO A 784 33.11 -5.54 -6.32
N ASP A 785 32.71 -5.79 -5.07
CA ASP A 785 33.21 -5.13 -3.86
C ASP A 785 32.91 -3.64 -3.73
N LYS A 786 32.78 -2.89 -4.82
CA LYS A 786 32.62 -1.43 -4.82
C LYS A 786 31.17 -1.05 -5.12
N LEU A 787 30.28 -1.63 -4.34
CA LEU A 787 28.83 -1.46 -4.49
C LEU A 787 28.43 -0.05 -4.04
N THR A 788 27.69 0.65 -4.90
CA THR A 788 27.22 2.01 -4.61
C THR A 788 25.94 1.99 -3.81
N PHE A 789 25.70 3.02 -2.99
CA PHE A 789 24.35 3.40 -2.58
C PHE A 789 23.78 4.35 -3.63
N VAL A 790 22.57 4.09 -4.13
CA VAL A 790 21.96 4.90 -5.19
C VAL A 790 20.89 5.81 -4.61
N VAL A 791 20.93 7.09 -4.96
CA VAL A 791 19.87 8.05 -4.65
C VAL A 791 19.28 8.51 -5.98
N ALA A 792 18.01 8.16 -6.24
CA ALA A 792 17.31 8.60 -7.44
C ALA A 792 16.31 9.70 -7.09
N LEU A 793 16.65 10.92 -7.49
CA LEU A 793 15.84 12.13 -7.31
C LEU A 793 15.00 12.37 -8.57
N ASN A 794 14.16 11.40 -8.91
CA ASN A 794 13.36 11.36 -10.13
C ASN A 794 11.96 10.77 -9.87
N CYS A 795 11.26 10.38 -10.92
CA CYS A 795 9.96 9.70 -10.83
C CYS A 795 10.13 8.17 -10.96
N GLN A 796 9.35 7.40 -10.20
CA GLN A 796 9.00 5.98 -10.43
C GLN A 796 10.13 4.92 -10.43
N ASN A 797 11.40 5.27 -10.25
CA ASN A 797 12.49 4.27 -10.19
C ASN A 797 12.35 3.26 -9.04
N GLY A 798 11.51 3.56 -8.03
CA GLY A 798 11.13 2.65 -6.96
C GLY A 798 9.69 2.17 -7.07
N TRP A 799 9.06 2.15 -8.26
CA TRP A 799 7.69 1.63 -8.43
C TRP A 799 7.71 0.10 -8.51
N PHE A 800 8.09 -0.54 -7.41
CA PHE A 800 8.28 -2.01 -7.32
C PHE A 800 6.98 -2.81 -7.43
N SER A 801 5.82 -2.18 -7.28
CA SER A 801 4.52 -2.85 -7.45
C SER A 801 3.99 -2.81 -8.89
N TYR A 802 4.75 -2.24 -9.82
CA TYR A 802 4.32 -2.10 -11.21
C TYR A 802 4.18 -3.48 -11.85
N TYR A 803 2.97 -3.77 -12.33
CA TYR A 803 2.59 -5.13 -12.69
C TYR A 803 3.01 -5.52 -14.11
N GLU A 804 3.18 -4.58 -15.05
CA GLU A 804 3.41 -4.89 -16.46
C GLU A 804 4.88 -4.79 -16.87
N ASP A 805 5.25 -5.47 -17.95
CA ASP A 805 6.58 -5.31 -18.53
C ASP A 805 6.72 -3.92 -19.16
N PHE A 806 7.70 -3.15 -18.72
CA PHE A 806 8.06 -1.86 -19.31
C PHE A 806 9.49 -1.92 -19.83
N HIS A 807 9.69 -1.66 -21.12
CA HIS A 807 11.00 -1.77 -21.78
C HIS A 807 11.71 -3.13 -21.59
N GLY A 808 10.96 -4.23 -21.42
CA GLY A 808 11.51 -5.59 -21.38
C GLY A 808 11.67 -6.20 -19.98
N THR A 809 11.19 -5.52 -18.93
CA THR A 809 11.07 -6.10 -17.58
C THR A 809 9.99 -5.40 -16.77
N SER A 810 9.34 -6.13 -15.87
CA SER A 810 8.49 -5.57 -14.81
C SER A 810 9.28 -4.95 -13.64
N ASP A 811 10.58 -5.24 -13.53
CA ASP A 811 11.39 -4.74 -12.42
C ASP A 811 11.64 -3.24 -12.56
N SER A 812 11.43 -2.52 -11.47
CA SER A 812 11.88 -1.15 -11.30
C SER A 812 13.40 -1.04 -11.33
N LEU A 813 13.94 0.15 -11.56
CA LEU A 813 15.39 0.33 -11.60
C LEU A 813 16.03 0.03 -10.23
N ALA A 814 15.32 0.33 -9.14
CA ALA A 814 15.75 -0.03 -7.78
C ALA A 814 15.87 -1.54 -7.58
N GLU A 815 14.91 -2.31 -8.09
CA GLU A 815 14.97 -3.78 -8.10
C GLU A 815 16.17 -4.28 -8.91
N ALA A 816 16.34 -3.80 -10.14
CA ALA A 816 17.44 -4.21 -11.00
C ALA A 816 18.81 -3.99 -10.34
N PHE A 817 19.03 -2.80 -9.78
CA PHE A 817 20.28 -2.47 -9.05
C PHE A 817 20.52 -3.38 -7.84
N LEU A 818 19.48 -3.64 -7.06
CA LEU A 818 19.59 -4.41 -5.83
C LEU A 818 19.75 -5.91 -6.11
N LYS A 819 19.05 -6.47 -7.08
CA LYS A 819 19.06 -7.92 -7.42
C LYS A 819 20.32 -8.36 -8.20
N ALA A 820 21.02 -7.43 -8.84
CA ALA A 820 22.17 -7.77 -9.67
C ALA A 820 23.27 -8.53 -8.90
N ASP A 821 23.56 -9.77 -9.32
CA ASP A 821 24.49 -10.67 -8.61
C ASP A 821 25.94 -10.18 -8.67
N GLY A 822 26.52 -9.96 -7.49
CA GLY A 822 27.90 -9.52 -7.31
C GLY A 822 28.22 -8.10 -7.79
N LYS A 823 27.22 -7.30 -8.18
CA LYS A 823 27.39 -5.95 -8.77
C LYS A 823 26.20 -5.04 -8.47
N GLY A 824 26.20 -3.85 -9.05
CA GLY A 824 25.12 -2.88 -8.89
C GLY A 824 25.20 -2.15 -7.56
N ALA A 825 24.08 -2.08 -6.84
CA ALA A 825 23.97 -1.31 -5.62
C ALA A 825 23.95 -2.19 -4.36
N ILE A 826 24.37 -1.63 -3.23
CA ILE A 826 24.15 -2.21 -1.89
C ILE A 826 22.80 -1.80 -1.28
N GLY A 827 22.24 -0.70 -1.79
CA GLY A 827 20.91 -0.21 -1.48
C GLY A 827 20.57 0.97 -2.40
N MET A 828 19.28 1.28 -2.51
CA MET A 828 18.78 2.39 -3.30
C MET A 828 17.66 3.11 -2.57
N PHE A 829 17.67 4.43 -2.61
CA PHE A 829 16.60 5.28 -2.08
C PHE A 829 15.90 5.96 -3.25
N ALA A 830 14.65 5.58 -3.49
CA ALA A 830 13.92 5.97 -4.69
C ALA A 830 12.40 6.08 -4.40
N PRO A 831 11.67 6.93 -5.15
CA PRO A 831 10.23 7.06 -5.02
C PRO A 831 9.47 6.01 -5.84
N SER A 832 8.38 5.51 -5.28
CA SER A 832 7.37 4.71 -5.99
C SER A 832 6.43 5.55 -6.88
N GLY A 833 6.39 6.86 -6.65
CA GLY A 833 5.44 7.79 -7.27
C GLY A 833 6.05 8.82 -8.21
N LEU A 834 5.19 9.75 -8.65
CA LEU A 834 5.60 11.01 -9.30
C LEU A 834 5.83 12.08 -8.24
N GLY A 835 6.81 12.96 -8.46
CA GLY A 835 7.16 14.04 -7.55
C GLY A 835 7.67 15.28 -8.27
N TYR A 836 7.86 16.37 -7.52
CA TYR A 836 8.37 17.63 -8.05
C TYR A 836 9.85 17.81 -7.74
N THR A 837 10.61 18.34 -8.70
CA THR A 837 12.05 18.60 -8.56
C THR A 837 12.41 19.41 -7.31
N PHE A 838 11.61 20.43 -6.98
CA PHE A 838 11.88 21.27 -5.79
C PHE A 838 11.73 20.50 -4.47
N GLU A 839 10.83 19.51 -4.41
CA GLU A 839 10.66 18.68 -3.21
C GLU A 839 11.83 17.69 -3.08
N HIS A 840 12.28 17.14 -4.21
CA HIS A 840 13.45 16.26 -4.26
C HIS A 840 14.74 17.01 -3.88
N GLU A 841 14.90 18.28 -4.27
CA GLU A 841 16.03 19.12 -3.84
C GLU A 841 16.09 19.23 -2.31
N VAL A 842 14.96 19.44 -1.66
CA VAL A 842 14.89 19.56 -0.19
C VAL A 842 15.26 18.26 0.48
N LEU A 843 14.67 17.16 0.02
CA LEU A 843 14.98 15.82 0.51
C LEU A 843 16.47 15.50 0.35
N ALA A 844 17.04 15.83 -0.81
CA ALA A 844 18.46 15.64 -1.09
C ALA A 844 19.34 16.47 -0.16
N ASN A 845 19.02 17.75 0.08
CA ASN A 845 19.80 18.55 1.02
C ASN A 845 19.81 17.94 2.43
N GLU A 846 18.68 17.45 2.93
CA GLU A 846 18.62 16.78 4.24
C GLU A 846 19.37 15.44 4.25
N LEU A 847 19.28 14.65 3.18
CA LEU A 847 20.03 13.39 3.04
C LEU A 847 21.55 13.62 3.01
N PHE A 848 22.03 14.52 2.15
CA PHE A 848 23.46 14.76 1.97
C PHE A 848 24.09 15.43 3.19
N LYS A 849 23.39 16.36 3.83
CA LYS A 849 23.81 16.93 5.12
C LYS A 849 24.00 15.81 6.14
N ARG A 850 22.99 14.97 6.35
CA ARG A 850 23.06 13.89 7.36
C ARG A 850 24.17 12.90 7.08
N LEU A 851 24.29 12.47 5.83
CA LEU A 851 25.28 11.47 5.44
C LEU A 851 26.72 12.01 5.52
N PHE A 852 26.99 13.16 4.91
CA PHE A 852 28.36 13.63 4.70
C PHE A 852 28.85 14.61 5.76
N GLN A 853 27.94 15.40 6.34
CA GLN A 853 28.27 16.36 7.41
C GLN A 853 28.02 15.78 8.80
N ASP A 854 26.84 15.20 9.06
CA ASP A 854 26.48 14.67 10.38
C ASP A 854 26.97 13.22 10.59
N LYS A 855 27.51 12.59 9.54
CA LYS A 855 28.08 11.23 9.54
C LYS A 855 27.08 10.13 9.92
N GLU A 856 25.82 10.33 9.59
CA GLU A 856 24.75 9.34 9.73
C GLU A 856 24.86 8.29 8.61
N THR A 857 25.53 7.16 8.89
CA THR A 857 25.86 6.14 7.87
C THR A 857 24.90 4.95 7.82
N GLU A 858 24.04 4.77 8.82
CA GLU A 858 23.07 3.68 8.86
C GLU A 858 21.85 4.03 8.00
N ILE A 859 21.62 3.27 6.92
CA ILE A 859 20.73 3.71 5.83
C ILE A 859 19.25 3.79 6.24
N GLY A 860 18.80 2.98 7.21
CA GLY A 860 17.43 3.04 7.73
C GLY A 860 17.14 4.32 8.48
N SER A 861 18.02 4.71 9.42
CA SER A 861 17.90 5.97 10.15
C SER A 861 18.09 7.17 9.21
N LEU A 862 19.13 7.13 8.36
CA LEU A 862 19.44 8.19 7.40
C LEU A 862 18.24 8.53 6.53
N THR A 863 17.66 7.53 5.85
CA THR A 863 16.55 7.78 4.92
C THR A 863 15.27 8.19 5.66
N THR A 864 14.98 7.59 6.81
CA THR A 864 13.82 7.96 7.63
C THR A 864 13.92 9.40 8.13
N ALA A 865 15.05 9.78 8.73
CA ALA A 865 15.27 11.10 9.28
C ALA A 865 15.25 12.18 8.20
N SER A 866 15.84 11.91 7.02
CA SER A 866 15.80 12.84 5.88
C SER A 866 14.37 13.10 5.40
N LYS A 867 13.52 12.07 5.28
CA LYS A 867 12.12 12.24 4.89
C LYS A 867 11.35 13.08 5.90
N ILE A 868 11.49 12.77 7.20
CA ILE A 868 10.82 13.52 8.27
C ILE A 868 11.27 14.98 8.22
N ALA A 869 12.59 15.23 8.23
CA ALA A 869 13.15 16.58 8.23
C ALA A 869 12.73 17.39 7.00
N ALA A 870 12.70 16.79 5.81
CA ALA A 870 12.28 17.48 4.59
C ALA A 870 10.83 18.00 4.70
N VAL A 871 9.91 17.17 5.19
CA VAL A 871 8.51 17.54 5.41
C VAL A 871 8.36 18.54 6.56
N THR A 872 9.05 18.31 7.69
CA THR A 872 8.83 19.09 8.92
C THR A 872 9.53 20.44 8.89
N ASN A 873 10.72 20.52 8.29
CA ASN A 873 11.54 21.74 8.31
C ASN A 873 11.29 22.64 7.10
N TYR A 874 10.76 22.09 6.00
CA TYR A 874 10.59 22.83 4.75
C TYR A 874 9.21 22.64 4.11
N GLY A 875 8.28 21.93 4.75
CA GLY A 875 6.87 21.92 4.35
C GLY A 875 6.59 21.34 2.95
N ILE A 876 7.45 20.44 2.45
CA ILE A 876 7.15 19.67 1.23
C ILE A 876 6.00 18.69 1.48
N SER A 877 5.39 18.14 0.42
CA SER A 877 4.26 17.22 0.56
C SER A 877 4.60 15.99 1.41
N THR A 878 3.66 15.56 2.25
CA THR A 878 3.73 14.28 2.97
C THR A 878 3.75 13.08 2.02
N ASP A 879 3.43 13.26 0.74
CA ASP A 879 3.58 12.22 -0.28
C ASP A 879 5.03 11.73 -0.37
N ASN A 880 6.02 12.63 -0.25
CA ASN A 880 7.44 12.26 -0.26
C ASN A 880 7.82 11.39 0.95
N LEU A 881 7.20 11.61 2.11
CA LEU A 881 7.41 10.77 3.29
C LEU A 881 6.90 9.34 3.06
N LYS A 882 5.80 9.19 2.30
CA LYS A 882 5.13 7.91 2.01
C LYS A 882 5.75 7.15 0.84
N MET A 883 6.08 7.84 -0.27
CA MET A 883 6.47 7.19 -1.52
C MET A 883 7.98 6.90 -1.65
N PHE A 884 8.86 7.67 -0.97
CA PHE A 884 10.29 7.36 -0.96
C PHE A 884 10.58 6.15 -0.06
N THR A 885 11.09 5.10 -0.70
CA THR A 885 11.31 3.79 -0.09
C THR A 885 12.80 3.45 -0.10
N LEU A 886 13.27 2.83 0.98
CA LEU A 886 14.59 2.24 1.05
C LEU A 886 14.55 0.82 0.49
N PHE A 887 15.18 0.61 -0.66
CA PHE A 887 15.44 -0.72 -1.22
C PHE A 887 16.78 -1.20 -0.69
N GLY A 888 16.76 -2.17 0.22
CA GLY A 888 17.94 -2.67 0.91
C GLY A 888 17.67 -2.98 2.39
N GLU A 889 18.72 -3.41 3.08
CA GLU A 889 18.64 -3.84 4.47
C GLU A 889 18.87 -2.63 5.42
N PRO A 890 17.89 -2.23 6.25
CA PRO A 890 17.89 -0.94 6.93
C PRO A 890 18.98 -0.73 8.00
N SER A 891 19.54 -1.80 8.59
CA SER A 891 20.64 -1.69 9.57
C SER A 891 22.04 -1.63 8.93
N LEU A 892 22.13 -1.69 7.60
CA LEU A 892 23.39 -1.57 6.88
C LEU A 892 24.00 -0.18 7.10
N ARG A 893 25.31 -0.15 7.31
CA ARG A 893 26.09 1.09 7.36
C ARG A 893 26.89 1.29 6.09
N LEU A 894 26.78 2.48 5.49
CA LEU A 894 27.64 2.90 4.39
C LEU A 894 29.08 3.04 4.86
N ARG A 895 30.01 2.79 3.94
CA ARG A 895 31.44 2.73 4.24
C ARG A 895 32.09 4.08 4.02
N LEU A 896 31.73 5.05 4.84
CA LEU A 896 32.38 6.37 4.88
C LEU A 896 33.40 6.40 6.03
N GLU A 897 34.48 7.17 5.85
CA GLU A 897 35.51 7.43 6.87
C GLU A 897 35.02 8.35 8.00
#